data_AF-A0A1I1U190-F1
#
_entry.id   AF-A0A1I1U190-F1
#
_cell.length_a   1.000
_cell.length_b   1.000
_cell.length_c   1.000
_cell.angle_alpha   90.00
_cell.angle_beta   90.00
_cell.angle_gamma   90.00
#
_symmetry.space_group_name_H-M   'P 1'
#
loop_
_entity.id
_entity.type
_entity.pdbx_description
1 polymer ?
#
loop_
_entity_poly.entity_id
_entity_poly.type
_entity_poly.pdbx_seq_one_letter_code
_entity_poly.pdbx_strand_id
1 'polypeptide(L)'
;MNLNTLTQLNPEAFCDAQLNQYNYIFVDQTNAGRLYIKQGSPAVFVDTTLFCLNAKDYQYVDYTSYQNQQMHKYQGLYRFVYDTNASVEVAQNQFKQELEIFLGSEEHHSDNIKRFGSDRSETHSESTAPEYNFSALFEQVFGSKYLYALQAESKYIDSKGHLRYIDFMLSRHNSKCQGKNTQATNNIAIELNGERYHHPLITGIKQYRSQLFKQNSLIYDGYLVYRWSLRGMQDEYKFSDQMRNYFGDAKNFAASPNYLAQRAVAYQPMLHQEDAVDKINQQRQTGKNTFLVVLPTGTGKTEVFIQDLAAQIEQGECQNALAIVPSTALKDQLQTRLAQRLPNLSVGEAIHNKNLNVVVQTSAYLLRHYHTLTTNQFDYILVDEAHRAAAVGLRKVIEHFEPKTLLGLTATDERLDEQKLQDIFGSYQVDLTLEQAINKGLAPQIRAYRLESNLYLSKVRFNGKDFVKADLNKTILVPSRDQLIVNLLNKYFAEPLISGQNLKQGVIFCTDVKHAKRMAKLMNQHGISAQAVHGLDRKGLDAYQQGKIRFLCACDLLNEGWDAPQTEILVMARPTMSKVLYTQQLGRGTRKYQGKEALIVIDVVDSYGAALQPWSVHSLFNFTSYQPFANLVKTEFAAPAYEILALDHLWEGERRIEKINIFNFEKEFGDLLNEEQLARELFISTSTVKNWVKKGEVLPAKSHDFGKQKLHYFSQNQLSEIKHSKNIKERTDDTRRDDFFEFLEKRDYAFSYKIVFLLSFISECNAQGEVELTKLAVKYQNFYQQLHQKHGKAEKPNNPLNDLTRLNDTAYITRSLLANPFEKFERKRFVYHAKDLNIVAFDPVLWEKLTPECFERIKKQMEQDGKDYFGKFGVEFV
;
A
#
# COMPACT_ATOMS: atom_id res chain seq x y z
N MET A 1 -10.88 55.41 -47.56
CA MET A 1 -10.42 54.05 -47.17
C MET A 1 -11.64 53.27 -46.72
N ASN A 2 -11.91 52.12 -47.34
CA ASN A 2 -13.11 51.33 -47.09
C ASN A 2 -13.22 50.91 -45.61
N LEU A 3 -14.43 50.97 -45.03
CA LEU A 3 -14.72 50.42 -43.69
C LEU A 3 -14.28 48.95 -43.55
N ASN A 4 -14.30 48.18 -44.64
CA ASN A 4 -13.82 46.79 -44.69
C ASN A 4 -12.30 46.61 -44.57
N THR A 5 -11.50 47.67 -44.77
CA THR A 5 -10.04 47.63 -44.63
C THR A 5 -9.55 48.03 -43.23
N LEU A 6 -10.36 48.74 -42.45
CA LEU A 6 -10.06 49.06 -41.05
C LEU A 6 -10.39 47.90 -40.10
N THR A 7 -11.41 47.09 -40.43
CA THR A 7 -11.81 45.89 -39.66
C THR A 7 -10.87 44.70 -39.80
N GLN A 8 -9.97 44.68 -40.80
CA GLN A 8 -9.00 43.59 -40.97
C GLN A 8 -7.79 43.66 -40.02
N LEU A 9 -7.50 44.82 -39.40
CA LEU A 9 -6.32 44.99 -38.54
C LEU A 9 -6.63 45.29 -37.07
N ASN A 10 -7.87 45.69 -36.73
CA ASN A 10 -8.25 45.98 -35.35
C ASN A 10 -9.13 44.84 -34.78
N PRO A 11 -8.60 44.00 -33.87
CA PRO A 11 -9.33 42.93 -33.21
C PRO A 11 -10.64 43.37 -32.56
N GLU A 12 -10.67 44.56 -31.95
CA GLU A 12 -11.85 45.04 -31.23
C GLU A 12 -12.99 45.40 -32.18
N ALA A 13 -12.69 46.13 -33.26
CA ALA A 13 -13.68 46.48 -34.28
C ALA A 13 -14.25 45.23 -34.98
N PHE A 14 -13.43 44.19 -35.16
CA PHE A 14 -13.88 42.90 -35.67
C PHE A 14 -14.81 42.20 -34.68
N CYS A 15 -14.44 42.11 -33.40
CA CYS A 15 -15.28 41.49 -32.37
C CYS A 15 -16.61 42.23 -32.19
N ASP A 16 -16.59 43.56 -32.16
CA ASP A 16 -17.81 44.40 -32.15
C ASP A 16 -18.72 44.03 -33.32
N ALA A 17 -18.18 43.96 -34.54
CA ALA A 17 -18.95 43.64 -35.73
C ALA A 17 -19.53 42.21 -35.71
N GLN A 18 -18.82 41.22 -35.17
CA GLN A 18 -19.33 39.85 -35.06
C GLN A 18 -20.41 39.73 -33.99
N LEU A 19 -20.20 40.29 -32.79
CA LEU A 19 -21.15 40.17 -31.69
C LEU A 19 -22.43 40.97 -31.93
N ASN A 20 -22.36 42.06 -32.69
CA ASN A 20 -23.55 42.77 -33.17
C ASN A 20 -24.46 41.87 -34.02
N GLN A 21 -23.94 40.89 -34.77
CA GLN A 21 -24.76 39.95 -35.57
C GLN A 21 -25.63 39.05 -34.66
N TYR A 22 -25.18 38.79 -33.43
CA TYR A 22 -25.91 38.02 -32.43
C TYR A 22 -26.76 38.90 -31.48
N ASN A 23 -26.85 40.20 -31.76
CA ASN A 23 -27.52 41.24 -30.98
C ASN A 23 -26.89 41.53 -29.60
N TYR A 24 -25.57 41.37 -29.48
CA TYR A 24 -24.81 41.79 -28.29
C TYR A 24 -24.25 43.20 -28.47
N ILE A 25 -24.42 44.04 -27.45
CA ILE A 25 -23.99 45.45 -27.47
C ILE A 25 -22.80 45.63 -26.51
N PHE A 26 -21.76 46.31 -26.96
CA PHE A 26 -20.61 46.69 -26.13
C PHE A 26 -21.03 47.65 -25.00
N VAL A 27 -20.56 47.39 -23.77
CA VAL A 27 -20.94 48.20 -22.59
C VAL A 27 -19.81 48.58 -21.67
N ASP A 28 -18.70 47.84 -21.65
CA ASP A 28 -17.56 48.12 -20.78
C ASP A 28 -16.28 47.51 -21.34
N GLN A 29 -15.13 48.05 -20.95
CA GLN A 29 -13.83 47.51 -21.31
C GLN A 29 -12.88 47.52 -20.10
N THR A 30 -12.07 46.48 -20.01
CA THR A 30 -10.96 46.39 -19.06
C THR A 30 -9.64 46.37 -19.81
N ASN A 31 -8.52 46.42 -19.09
CA ASN A 31 -7.19 46.32 -19.71
C ASN A 31 -6.95 45.00 -20.48
N ALA A 32 -7.76 43.97 -20.23
CA ALA A 32 -7.64 42.66 -20.87
C ALA A 32 -8.60 42.44 -22.05
N GLY A 33 -9.69 43.18 -22.13
CA GLY A 33 -10.75 42.89 -23.10
C GLY A 33 -12.04 43.68 -22.92
N ARG A 34 -13.06 43.29 -23.69
CA ARG A 34 -14.33 44.02 -23.85
C ARG A 34 -15.54 43.19 -23.40
N LEU A 35 -16.49 43.83 -22.74
CA LEU A 35 -17.74 43.26 -22.26
C LEU A 35 -18.91 43.68 -23.15
N TYR A 36 -19.75 42.71 -23.48
CA TYR A 36 -20.95 42.86 -24.30
C TYR A 36 -22.15 42.22 -23.60
N ILE A 37 -23.32 42.80 -23.77
CA ILE A 37 -24.55 42.31 -23.14
C ILE A 37 -25.70 42.23 -24.15
N LYS A 38 -26.64 41.33 -23.85
CA LYS A 38 -27.91 41.17 -24.54
C LYS A 38 -28.98 40.92 -23.49
N GLN A 39 -30.10 41.61 -23.58
CA GLN A 39 -31.15 41.51 -22.57
C GLN A 39 -31.70 40.08 -22.50
N GLY A 40 -31.74 39.51 -21.29
CA GLY A 40 -32.24 38.14 -21.06
C GLY A 40 -31.29 37.04 -21.54
N SER A 41 -30.03 37.34 -21.82
CA SER A 41 -29.00 36.35 -22.18
C SER A 41 -27.74 36.52 -21.33
N PRO A 42 -26.93 35.45 -21.15
CA PRO A 42 -25.62 35.55 -20.54
C PRO A 42 -24.78 36.65 -21.18
N ALA A 43 -23.95 37.36 -20.42
CA ALA A 43 -23.04 38.36 -20.99
C ALA A 43 -21.90 37.67 -21.79
N VAL A 44 -21.25 38.42 -22.68
CA VAL A 44 -20.08 37.98 -23.42
C VAL A 44 -18.89 38.87 -23.08
N PHE A 45 -17.77 38.28 -22.69
CA PHE A 45 -16.51 39.00 -22.55
C PHE A 45 -15.47 38.46 -23.52
N VAL A 46 -14.81 39.33 -24.26
CA VAL A 46 -13.78 38.95 -25.23
C VAL A 46 -12.43 39.50 -24.79
N ASP A 47 -11.50 38.60 -24.50
CA ASP A 47 -10.11 38.92 -24.21
C ASP A 47 -9.39 39.30 -25.53
N THR A 48 -9.30 40.60 -25.80
CA THR A 48 -8.69 41.16 -27.03
C THR A 48 -7.24 41.59 -26.82
N THR A 49 -6.88 41.97 -25.60
CA THR A 49 -5.56 42.53 -25.24
C THR A 49 -4.87 41.76 -24.12
N LEU A 50 -5.51 40.75 -23.53
CA LEU A 50 -4.98 39.97 -22.41
C LEU A 50 -3.55 39.50 -22.64
N PHE A 51 -3.26 38.90 -23.80
CA PHE A 51 -1.93 38.37 -24.14
C PHE A 51 -0.89 39.44 -24.50
N CYS A 52 -1.28 40.72 -24.53
CA CYS A 52 -0.37 41.85 -24.63
C CYS A 52 0.10 42.35 -23.25
N LEU A 53 -0.50 41.86 -22.15
CA LEU A 53 -0.14 42.23 -20.79
C LEU A 53 1.03 41.38 -20.26
N ASN A 54 1.72 41.90 -19.25
CA ASN A 54 2.79 41.18 -18.56
C ASN A 54 2.24 40.39 -17.38
N ALA A 55 2.63 39.11 -17.26
CA ALA A 55 2.22 38.24 -16.14
C ALA A 55 2.63 38.78 -14.75
N LYS A 56 3.67 39.61 -14.66
CA LYS A 56 4.07 40.24 -13.40
C LYS A 56 3.08 41.32 -12.94
N ASP A 57 2.49 42.03 -13.89
CA ASP A 57 1.61 43.19 -13.64
C ASP A 57 0.13 42.79 -13.64
N TYR A 58 -0.21 41.64 -14.23
CA TYR A 58 -1.56 41.11 -14.28
C TYR A 58 -1.79 40.06 -13.19
N GLN A 59 -2.47 40.43 -12.10
CA GLN A 59 -2.75 39.50 -11.02
C GLN A 59 -3.93 38.58 -11.38
N TYR A 60 -3.73 37.27 -11.33
CA TYR A 60 -4.78 36.29 -11.64
C TYR A 60 -6.00 36.39 -10.70
N VAL A 61 -5.80 36.89 -9.48
CA VAL A 61 -6.89 37.15 -8.53
C VAL A 61 -7.91 38.16 -9.10
N ASP A 62 -7.44 39.18 -9.80
CA ASP A 62 -8.28 40.22 -10.41
C ASP A 62 -9.13 39.64 -11.53
N TYR A 63 -8.53 38.77 -12.35
CA TYR A 63 -9.23 37.99 -13.36
C TYR A 63 -10.38 37.17 -12.78
N THR A 64 -10.09 36.35 -11.75
CA THR A 64 -11.11 35.48 -11.13
C THR A 64 -12.20 36.30 -10.46
N SER A 65 -11.83 37.43 -9.84
CA SER A 65 -12.78 38.33 -9.17
C SER A 65 -13.72 39.00 -10.17
N TYR A 66 -13.19 39.54 -11.27
CA TYR A 66 -13.99 40.17 -12.33
C TYR A 66 -14.92 39.16 -13.00
N GLN A 67 -14.42 37.96 -13.32
CA GLN A 67 -15.24 36.89 -13.88
C GLN A 67 -16.45 36.58 -12.97
N ASN A 68 -16.20 36.32 -11.69
CA ASN A 68 -17.26 35.96 -10.75
C ASN A 68 -18.29 37.09 -10.61
N GLN A 69 -17.83 38.35 -10.60
CA GLN A 69 -18.70 39.51 -10.53
C GLN A 69 -19.62 39.61 -11.76
N GLN A 70 -19.09 39.48 -12.98
CA GLN A 70 -19.92 39.55 -14.19
C GLN A 70 -20.82 38.31 -14.33
N MET A 71 -20.32 37.12 -13.99
CA MET A 71 -21.10 35.87 -13.94
C MET A 71 -22.32 36.03 -13.03
N HIS A 72 -22.12 36.59 -11.83
CA HIS A 72 -23.20 36.84 -10.88
C HIS A 72 -24.16 37.95 -11.38
N LYS A 73 -23.63 39.06 -11.90
CA LYS A 73 -24.44 40.21 -12.34
C LYS A 73 -25.38 39.86 -13.49
N TYR A 74 -24.90 39.10 -14.47
CA TYR A 74 -25.65 38.78 -15.69
C TYR A 74 -26.22 37.35 -15.70
N GLN A 75 -26.06 36.61 -14.60
CA GLN A 75 -26.51 35.21 -14.47
C GLN A 75 -25.97 34.33 -15.60
N GLY A 76 -24.68 34.51 -15.93
CA GLY A 76 -24.01 33.85 -17.04
C GLY A 76 -22.97 34.76 -17.71
N LEU A 77 -21.81 34.20 -18.08
CA LEU A 77 -20.74 34.93 -18.76
C LEU A 77 -19.97 34.04 -19.73
N TYR A 78 -20.31 34.07 -21.02
CA TYR A 78 -19.47 33.50 -22.06
C TYR A 78 -18.17 34.30 -22.16
N ARG A 79 -17.04 33.59 -22.26
CA ARG A 79 -15.73 34.21 -22.47
C ARG A 79 -15.06 33.66 -23.71
N PHE A 80 -14.51 34.56 -24.52
CA PHE A 80 -13.77 34.21 -25.73
C PHE A 80 -12.43 34.92 -25.73
N VAL A 81 -11.45 34.37 -26.46
CA VAL A 81 -10.15 35.00 -26.63
C VAL A 81 -9.87 35.22 -28.12
N TYR A 82 -9.51 36.45 -28.47
CA TYR A 82 -9.01 36.75 -29.81
C TYR A 82 -7.49 36.53 -29.83
N ASP A 83 -7.02 35.60 -30.66
CA ASP A 83 -5.59 35.24 -30.71
C ASP A 83 -4.81 36.25 -31.55
N THR A 84 -4.27 37.27 -30.89
CA THR A 84 -3.43 38.30 -31.54
C THR A 84 -2.08 37.78 -32.01
N ASN A 85 -1.67 36.57 -31.60
CA ASN A 85 -0.41 35.94 -32.03
C ASN A 85 -0.59 35.06 -33.28
N ALA A 86 -1.84 34.75 -33.67
CA ALA A 86 -2.14 34.03 -34.90
C ALA A 86 -2.23 34.99 -36.10
N SER A 87 -2.19 34.43 -37.32
CA SER A 87 -2.52 35.24 -38.50
C SER A 87 -3.96 35.73 -38.39
N VAL A 88 -4.21 36.94 -38.88
CA VAL A 88 -5.53 37.59 -38.82
C VAL A 88 -6.65 36.65 -39.27
N GLU A 89 -6.46 35.97 -40.40
CA GLU A 89 -7.46 35.04 -40.96
C GLU A 89 -7.74 33.86 -40.02
N VAL A 90 -6.71 33.28 -39.41
CA VAL A 90 -6.87 32.16 -38.47
C VAL A 90 -7.58 32.62 -37.20
N ALA A 91 -7.18 33.76 -36.64
CA ALA A 91 -7.80 34.32 -35.44
C ALA A 91 -9.29 34.64 -35.66
N GLN A 92 -9.61 35.27 -36.79
CA GLN A 92 -10.98 35.61 -37.17
C GLN A 92 -11.85 34.37 -37.40
N ASN A 93 -11.33 33.37 -38.12
CA ASN A 93 -12.08 32.14 -38.40
C ASN A 93 -12.32 31.32 -37.13
N GLN A 94 -11.31 31.19 -36.26
CA GLN A 94 -11.47 30.50 -34.98
C GLN A 94 -12.51 31.19 -34.09
N PHE A 95 -12.44 32.51 -33.98
CA PHE A 95 -13.40 33.29 -33.19
C PHE A 95 -14.83 33.12 -33.71
N LYS A 96 -15.06 33.22 -35.02
CA LYS A 96 -16.38 33.00 -35.64
C LYS A 96 -16.93 31.60 -35.36
N GLN A 97 -16.10 30.57 -35.50
CA GLN A 97 -16.51 29.19 -35.22
C GLN A 97 -16.92 29.00 -33.76
N GLU A 98 -16.19 29.60 -32.82
CA GLU A 98 -16.53 29.52 -31.39
C GLU A 98 -17.83 30.28 -31.06
N LEU A 99 -18.06 31.45 -31.67
CA LEU A 99 -19.33 32.16 -31.51
C LEU A 99 -20.49 31.34 -32.05
N GLU A 100 -20.36 30.73 -33.22
CA GLU A 100 -21.43 29.95 -33.83
C GLU A 100 -21.85 28.75 -32.97
N ILE A 101 -20.90 28.09 -32.31
CA ILE A 101 -21.19 26.95 -31.41
C ILE A 101 -22.10 27.37 -30.24
N PHE A 102 -21.86 28.53 -29.64
CA PHE A 102 -22.54 28.92 -28.39
C PHE A 102 -23.64 29.97 -28.57
N LEU A 103 -23.61 30.74 -29.66
CA LEU A 103 -24.54 31.83 -29.95
C LEU A 103 -25.34 31.63 -31.24
N GLY A 104 -25.02 30.61 -32.05
CA GLY A 104 -25.74 30.27 -33.28
C GLY A 104 -27.13 29.66 -33.06
N SER A 105 -27.87 29.42 -34.14
CA SER A 105 -29.22 28.83 -34.10
C SER A 105 -29.21 27.30 -33.93
N GLU A 106 -30.14 26.76 -33.13
CA GLU A 106 -30.20 25.38 -32.60
C GLU A 106 -30.20 24.20 -33.61
N GLU A 107 -30.12 24.43 -34.93
CA GLU A 107 -30.27 23.38 -35.96
C GLU A 107 -29.04 22.45 -36.16
N HIS A 108 -27.96 22.61 -35.40
CA HIS A 108 -26.70 21.87 -35.64
C HIS A 108 -26.22 20.96 -34.50
N HIS A 109 -27.00 20.77 -33.43
CA HIS A 109 -26.59 19.94 -32.29
C HIS A 109 -27.49 18.73 -32.05
N SER A 110 -27.70 17.91 -33.09
CA SER A 110 -28.14 16.53 -32.92
C SER A 110 -27.51 15.67 -34.01
N ASP A 111 -26.52 14.86 -33.62
CA ASP A 111 -26.31 13.47 -34.06
C ASP A 111 -24.86 13.03 -33.82
N ASN A 112 -24.67 12.03 -32.94
CA ASN A 112 -23.44 11.28 -32.71
C ASN A 112 -22.19 12.07 -32.25
N ILE A 113 -22.25 12.67 -31.05
CA ILE A 113 -21.03 13.12 -30.36
C ILE A 113 -20.24 11.90 -29.89
N LYS A 114 -19.12 11.62 -30.56
CA LYS A 114 -18.13 10.63 -30.10
C LYS A 114 -17.48 11.14 -28.80
N ARG A 115 -17.43 10.29 -27.77
CA ARG A 115 -16.84 10.63 -26.48
C ARG A 115 -15.33 10.46 -26.53
N PHE A 116 -14.58 11.49 -26.14
CA PHE A 116 -13.13 11.48 -26.12
C PHE A 116 -12.60 11.85 -24.73
N GLY A 117 -11.63 11.07 -24.22
CA GLY A 117 -10.95 11.35 -22.94
C GLY A 117 -10.91 10.13 -22.01
N SER A 118 -9.88 10.08 -21.15
CA SER A 118 -9.76 9.08 -20.09
C SER A 118 -10.61 9.46 -18.89
N ASP A 119 -11.26 8.48 -18.27
CA ASP A 119 -12.09 8.69 -17.08
C ASP A 119 -11.22 8.80 -15.82
N ARG A 120 -11.11 10.01 -15.28
CA ARG A 120 -10.41 10.32 -14.03
C ARG A 120 -11.21 9.99 -12.77
N SER A 121 -12.46 9.52 -12.84
CA SER A 121 -13.18 9.12 -11.60
C SER A 121 -12.55 7.93 -10.89
N GLU A 122 -11.64 7.21 -11.54
CA GLU A 122 -10.88 6.13 -10.93
C GLU A 122 -9.57 6.61 -10.27
N THR A 123 -9.18 7.89 -10.47
CA THR A 123 -7.94 8.48 -9.95
C THR A 123 -8.16 9.58 -8.91
N HIS A 124 -9.34 10.22 -8.86
CA HIS A 124 -9.68 11.19 -7.80
C HIS A 124 -10.40 10.49 -6.64
N SER A 125 -9.63 9.98 -5.66
CA SER A 125 -10.22 9.49 -4.39
C SER A 125 -9.95 10.40 -3.20
N GLU A 126 -9.13 11.45 -3.36
CA GLU A 126 -8.71 12.33 -2.28
C GLU A 126 -8.90 13.79 -2.66
N SER A 127 -9.54 14.56 -1.76
CA SER A 127 -9.69 15.99 -1.93
C SER A 127 -8.32 16.67 -1.82
N THR A 128 -7.94 17.47 -2.81
CA THR A 128 -6.71 18.27 -2.71
C THR A 128 -6.79 19.25 -1.52
N ALA A 129 -5.66 19.74 -1.00
CA ALA A 129 -5.69 20.71 0.12
C ALA A 129 -6.60 21.94 -0.14
N PRO A 130 -6.63 22.51 -1.36
CA PRO A 130 -7.61 23.53 -1.74
C PRO A 130 -9.07 23.05 -1.68
N GLU A 131 -9.37 21.83 -2.12
CA GLU A 131 -10.71 21.23 -2.07
C GLU A 131 -11.18 20.93 -0.65
N TYR A 132 -10.27 20.49 0.23
CA TYR A 132 -10.53 20.33 1.65
C TYR A 132 -10.83 21.68 2.31
N ASN A 133 -9.97 22.68 2.09
CA ASN A 133 -10.16 24.02 2.64
C ASN A 133 -11.47 24.65 2.15
N PHE A 134 -11.80 24.46 0.87
CA PHE A 134 -13.08 24.87 0.30
C PHE A 134 -14.26 24.20 1.01
N SER A 135 -14.21 22.87 1.19
CA SER A 135 -15.29 22.11 1.83
C SER A 135 -15.48 22.47 3.30
N ALA A 136 -14.37 22.68 4.03
CA ALA A 136 -14.38 23.12 5.42
C ALA A 136 -14.95 24.53 5.58
N LEU A 137 -14.55 25.46 4.71
CA LEU A 137 -15.12 26.82 4.69
C LEU A 137 -16.59 26.82 4.28
N PHE A 138 -16.97 26.00 3.29
CA PHE A 138 -18.37 25.82 2.90
C PHE A 138 -19.22 25.31 4.08
N GLU A 139 -18.71 24.31 4.82
CA GLU A 139 -19.33 23.81 6.04
C GLU A 139 -19.45 24.89 7.12
N GLN A 140 -18.42 25.71 7.32
CA GLN A 140 -18.45 26.83 8.27
C GLN A 140 -19.47 27.90 7.86
N VAL A 141 -19.60 28.19 6.56
CA VAL A 141 -20.47 29.25 6.05
C VAL A 141 -21.94 28.85 6.08
N PHE A 142 -22.27 27.64 5.63
CA PHE A 142 -23.65 27.18 5.45
C PHE A 142 -24.09 26.15 6.49
N GLY A 143 -23.17 25.38 7.06
CA GLY A 143 -23.42 24.31 8.03
C GLY A 143 -23.32 22.91 7.42
N SER A 144 -22.84 21.95 8.20
CA SER A 144 -22.60 20.55 7.80
C SER A 144 -23.82 19.86 7.17
N LYS A 145 -25.02 20.23 7.62
CA LYS A 145 -26.29 19.72 7.10
C LYS A 145 -26.53 20.02 5.63
N TYR A 146 -25.77 20.91 4.98
CA TYR A 146 -25.91 21.26 3.56
C TYR A 146 -24.79 20.70 2.67
N LEU A 147 -23.82 19.96 3.24
CA LEU A 147 -22.76 19.32 2.46
C LEU A 147 -23.30 18.33 1.41
N TYR A 148 -24.50 17.78 1.61
CA TYR A 148 -25.17 16.89 0.64
C TYR A 148 -25.39 17.51 -0.74
N ALA A 149 -25.40 18.84 -0.84
CA ALA A 149 -25.66 19.56 -2.09
C ALA A 149 -24.38 19.80 -2.91
N LEU A 150 -23.21 19.56 -2.31
CA LEU A 150 -21.90 19.79 -2.91
C LEU A 150 -21.31 18.46 -3.37
N GLN A 151 -20.95 18.38 -4.65
CA GLN A 151 -20.38 17.19 -5.27
C GLN A 151 -19.01 17.49 -5.85
N ALA A 152 -17.96 16.90 -5.29
CA ALA A 152 -16.60 17.01 -5.81
C ALA A 152 -16.43 16.27 -7.14
N GLU A 153 -15.51 16.75 -7.99
CA GLU A 153 -15.04 16.06 -9.21
C GLU A 153 -16.17 15.60 -10.14
N SER A 154 -17.12 16.51 -10.37
CA SER A 154 -18.29 16.22 -11.20
C SER A 154 -17.88 16.11 -12.68
N LYS A 155 -18.14 14.94 -13.28
CA LYS A 155 -17.91 14.70 -14.71
C LYS A 155 -18.79 15.60 -15.55
N TYR A 156 -18.23 16.15 -16.60
CA TYR A 156 -18.92 16.99 -17.56
C TYR A 156 -18.42 16.70 -18.98
N ILE A 157 -19.31 16.62 -19.97
CA ILE A 157 -18.94 16.43 -21.37
C ILE A 157 -19.13 17.77 -22.08
N ASP A 158 -18.06 18.34 -22.63
CA ASP A 158 -18.14 19.63 -23.31
C ASP A 158 -18.83 19.53 -24.68
N SER A 159 -19.19 20.67 -25.29
CA SER A 159 -19.93 20.72 -26.56
C SER A 159 -19.16 20.11 -27.76
N LYS A 160 -17.90 19.70 -27.58
CA LYS A 160 -17.10 18.95 -28.56
C LYS A 160 -16.97 17.45 -28.23
N GLY A 161 -17.59 16.98 -27.14
CA GLY A 161 -17.57 15.58 -26.72
C GLY A 161 -16.38 15.20 -25.84
N HIS A 162 -15.60 16.16 -25.35
CA HIS A 162 -14.50 15.83 -24.43
C HIS A 162 -14.99 15.68 -23.00
N LEU A 163 -14.52 14.64 -22.32
CA LEU A 163 -14.71 14.47 -20.88
C LEU A 163 -13.87 15.49 -20.11
N ARG A 164 -14.53 16.25 -19.23
CA ARG A 164 -14.00 17.29 -18.34
C ARG A 164 -14.46 16.99 -16.91
N TYR A 165 -13.80 17.62 -15.94
CA TYR A 165 -14.11 17.51 -14.51
C TYR A 165 -14.31 18.91 -13.94
N ILE A 166 -15.33 19.07 -13.10
CA ILE A 166 -15.61 20.28 -12.32
C ILE A 166 -15.20 19.99 -10.88
N ASP A 167 -14.36 20.85 -10.29
CA ASP A 167 -13.79 20.60 -8.95
C ASP A 167 -14.90 20.45 -7.91
N PHE A 168 -15.91 21.33 -7.93
CA PHE A 168 -17.17 21.11 -7.22
C PHE A 168 -18.40 21.54 -8.01
N MET A 169 -19.48 20.77 -7.91
CA MET A 169 -20.81 21.14 -8.37
C MET A 169 -21.73 21.34 -7.15
N LEU A 170 -22.41 22.48 -7.11
CA LEU A 170 -23.44 22.78 -6.12
C LEU A 170 -24.81 22.81 -6.80
N SER A 171 -25.71 21.93 -6.37
CA SER A 171 -27.05 21.84 -6.93
C SER A 171 -28.06 22.72 -6.21
N ARG A 172 -28.96 23.37 -6.97
CA ARG A 172 -30.01 24.24 -6.43
C ARG A 172 -31.39 23.87 -6.96
N HIS A 173 -32.41 24.07 -6.13
CA HIS A 173 -33.81 23.92 -6.51
C HIS A 173 -34.21 25.04 -7.48
N ASN A 174 -35.00 24.69 -8.49
CA ASN A 174 -35.53 25.66 -9.46
C ASN A 174 -36.49 26.64 -8.76
N SER A 175 -36.02 27.85 -8.47
CA SER A 175 -36.90 28.97 -8.17
C SER A 175 -37.36 29.60 -9.49
N LYS A 176 -38.53 29.16 -9.98
CA LYS A 176 -39.35 29.80 -11.03
C LYS A 176 -38.64 30.12 -12.37
N CYS A 177 -38.73 29.18 -13.31
CA CYS A 177 -38.86 29.53 -14.74
C CYS A 177 -40.11 28.84 -15.28
N GLN A 178 -41.22 29.59 -15.35
CA GLN A 178 -42.34 29.26 -16.22
C GLN A 178 -41.93 29.60 -17.65
N GLY A 179 -41.83 28.61 -18.53
CA GLY A 179 -41.77 28.85 -19.98
C GLY A 179 -40.71 28.03 -20.72
N LYS A 180 -41.20 27.00 -21.43
CA LYS A 180 -40.66 26.36 -22.64
C LYS A 180 -39.27 25.68 -22.57
N ASN A 181 -39.33 24.34 -22.61
CA ASN A 181 -38.42 23.37 -23.25
C ASN A 181 -36.93 23.74 -23.38
N THR A 182 -36.24 23.80 -22.23
CA THR A 182 -34.91 23.21 -22.01
C THR A 182 -34.81 23.03 -20.51
N GLN A 183 -34.39 21.86 -20.03
CA GLN A 183 -34.13 21.63 -18.61
C GLN A 183 -32.91 22.45 -18.18
N ALA A 184 -33.08 23.76 -17.95
CA ALA A 184 -32.04 24.60 -17.39
C ALA A 184 -31.77 24.13 -15.96
N THR A 185 -30.64 23.44 -15.77
CA THR A 185 -30.19 23.03 -14.44
C THR A 185 -29.65 24.27 -13.74
N ASN A 186 -30.24 24.69 -12.62
CA ASN A 186 -29.80 25.88 -11.87
C ASN A 186 -28.52 25.60 -11.05
N ASN A 187 -27.63 24.78 -11.60
CA ASN A 187 -26.43 24.25 -10.94
C ASN A 187 -25.29 25.27 -10.99
N ILE A 188 -24.45 25.22 -9.98
CA ILE A 188 -23.25 26.06 -9.88
C ILE A 188 -22.02 25.16 -9.99
N ALA A 189 -21.19 25.41 -10.99
CA ALA A 189 -19.86 24.84 -11.13
C ALA A 189 -18.83 25.74 -10.42
N ILE A 190 -17.97 25.14 -9.61
CA ILE A 190 -16.96 25.81 -8.79
C ILE A 190 -15.60 25.27 -9.19
N GLU A 191 -14.68 26.18 -9.51
CA GLU A 191 -13.32 25.87 -9.98
C GLU A 191 -12.26 26.49 -9.05
N LEU A 192 -11.36 25.67 -8.51
CA LEU A 192 -10.29 26.01 -7.58
C LEU A 192 -8.94 25.98 -8.29
N ASN A 193 -8.53 27.13 -8.80
CA ASN A 193 -7.43 27.22 -9.74
C ASN A 193 -6.07 27.54 -9.09
N GLY A 194 -5.09 26.65 -9.32
CA GLY A 194 -3.67 26.98 -9.14
C GLY A 194 -3.16 27.93 -10.24
N GLU A 195 -2.52 29.04 -9.85
CA GLU A 195 -1.99 30.05 -10.78
C GLU A 195 -1.00 29.47 -11.80
N ARG A 196 -0.13 28.54 -11.39
CA ARG A 196 0.82 27.88 -12.30
C ARG A 196 0.16 27.11 -13.45
N TYR A 197 -1.05 26.60 -13.24
CA TYR A 197 -1.74 25.70 -14.17
C TYR A 197 -2.91 26.35 -14.90
N HIS A 198 -3.35 27.52 -14.46
CA HIS A 198 -4.55 28.18 -15.00
C HIS A 198 -4.34 29.63 -15.39
N HIS A 199 -3.23 30.27 -15.00
CA HIS A 199 -2.97 31.65 -15.35
C HIS A 199 -2.73 31.77 -16.88
N PRO A 200 -3.53 32.54 -17.63
CA PRO A 200 -3.49 32.60 -19.10
C PRO A 200 -2.11 32.95 -19.65
N LEU A 201 -1.45 33.95 -19.04
CA LEU A 201 -0.10 34.39 -19.43
C LEU A 201 1.04 33.43 -19.04
N ILE A 202 0.76 32.40 -18.23
CA ILE A 202 1.74 31.36 -17.84
C ILE A 202 1.53 30.09 -18.68
N THR A 203 0.28 29.68 -18.86
CA THR A 203 -0.11 28.42 -19.54
C THR A 203 -0.15 28.56 -21.06
N GLY A 204 -0.33 29.78 -21.55
CA GLY A 204 -0.43 30.11 -22.97
C GLY A 204 -1.85 29.96 -23.53
N ILE A 205 -2.06 30.58 -24.69
CA ILE A 205 -3.40 30.76 -25.29
C ILE A 205 -4.13 29.45 -25.62
N LYS A 206 -3.41 28.38 -25.98
CA LYS A 206 -4.04 27.08 -26.29
C LYS A 206 -4.73 26.46 -25.08
N GLN A 207 -4.03 26.41 -23.94
CA GLN A 207 -4.58 25.84 -22.70
C GLN A 207 -5.70 26.73 -22.16
N TYR A 208 -5.51 28.05 -22.22
CA TYR A 208 -6.52 29.01 -21.81
C TYR A 208 -7.80 28.92 -22.65
N ARG A 209 -7.70 28.84 -23.97
CA ARG A 209 -8.86 28.65 -24.85
C ARG A 209 -9.62 27.35 -24.56
N SER A 210 -8.92 26.26 -24.24
CA SER A 210 -9.55 25.01 -23.78
C SER A 210 -10.33 25.21 -22.47
N GLN A 211 -9.79 25.99 -21.53
CA GLN A 211 -10.46 26.33 -20.28
C GLN A 211 -11.72 27.19 -20.50
N LEU A 212 -11.66 28.17 -21.42
CA LEU A 212 -12.81 28.99 -21.81
C LEU A 212 -13.88 28.14 -22.52
N PHE A 213 -13.48 27.19 -23.37
CA PHE A 213 -14.42 26.31 -24.05
C PHE A 213 -15.21 25.44 -23.08
N LYS A 214 -14.56 24.87 -22.05
CA LYS A 214 -15.23 24.14 -20.96
C LYS A 214 -16.25 25.04 -20.26
N GLN A 215 -15.87 26.27 -19.91
CA GLN A 215 -16.77 27.23 -19.25
C GLN A 215 -17.97 27.59 -20.13
N ASN A 216 -17.75 27.89 -21.41
CA ASN A 216 -18.84 28.25 -22.31
C ASN A 216 -19.81 27.09 -22.53
N SER A 217 -19.30 25.86 -22.59
CA SER A 217 -20.15 24.66 -22.66
C SER A 217 -21.04 24.55 -21.41
N LEU A 218 -20.45 24.73 -20.22
CA LEU A 218 -21.21 24.71 -18.95
C LEU A 218 -22.33 25.77 -18.94
N ILE A 219 -22.04 26.98 -19.40
CA ILE A 219 -23.02 28.08 -19.45
C ILE A 219 -24.12 27.80 -20.47
N TYR A 220 -23.75 27.25 -21.62
CA TYR A 220 -24.71 26.80 -22.63
C TYR A 220 -25.68 25.75 -22.07
N ASP A 221 -25.19 24.85 -21.21
CA ASP A 221 -26.01 23.86 -20.50
C ASP A 221 -26.72 24.42 -19.25
N GLY A 222 -26.61 25.72 -18.99
CA GLY A 222 -27.33 26.43 -17.92
C GLY A 222 -26.62 26.54 -16.57
N TYR A 223 -25.34 26.15 -16.47
CA TYR A 223 -24.56 26.26 -15.24
C TYR A 223 -24.03 27.68 -15.02
N LEU A 224 -24.00 28.13 -13.76
CA LEU A 224 -23.16 29.27 -13.36
C LEU A 224 -21.76 28.76 -13.00
N VAL A 225 -20.70 29.46 -13.46
CA VAL A 225 -19.31 29.03 -13.22
C VAL A 225 -18.57 30.06 -12.38
N TYR A 226 -18.33 29.74 -11.11
CA TYR A 226 -17.51 30.56 -10.21
C TYR A 226 -16.12 29.95 -10.03
N ARG A 227 -15.11 30.82 -9.93
CA ARG A 227 -13.72 30.41 -9.98
C ARG A 227 -12.89 31.21 -9.01
N TRP A 228 -12.02 30.54 -8.26
CA TRP A 228 -11.11 31.21 -7.33
C TRP A 228 -9.68 30.73 -7.55
N SER A 229 -8.73 31.66 -7.42
CA SER A 229 -7.32 31.31 -7.35
C SER A 229 -6.96 30.84 -5.93
N LEU A 230 -5.95 29.98 -5.80
CA LEU A 230 -5.45 29.56 -4.48
C LEU A 230 -5.09 30.75 -3.58
N ARG A 231 -4.48 31.79 -4.15
CA ARG A 231 -4.15 33.04 -3.44
C ARG A 231 -5.40 33.83 -3.05
N GLY A 232 -6.41 33.87 -3.91
CA GLY A 232 -7.69 34.53 -3.63
C GLY A 232 -8.49 33.88 -2.50
N MET A 233 -8.27 32.59 -2.23
CA MET A 233 -8.90 31.86 -1.12
C MET A 233 -8.18 32.02 0.23
N GLN A 234 -6.99 32.64 0.27
CA GLN A 234 -6.26 32.86 1.52
C GLN A 234 -6.95 33.85 2.47
N ASP A 235 -7.74 34.78 1.92
CA ASP A 235 -8.58 35.67 2.70
C ASP A 235 -9.94 35.00 2.96
N GLU A 236 -9.99 34.20 4.02
CA GLU A 236 -11.17 33.41 4.39
C GLU A 236 -12.43 34.26 4.63
N TYR A 237 -12.26 35.50 5.13
CA TYR A 237 -13.38 36.41 5.39
C TYR A 237 -14.01 36.88 4.08
N LYS A 238 -13.18 37.40 3.16
CA LYS A 238 -13.63 37.84 1.84
C LYS A 238 -14.21 36.67 1.05
N PHE A 239 -13.59 35.50 1.15
CA PHE A 239 -14.04 34.31 0.44
C PHE A 239 -15.39 33.80 0.97
N SER A 240 -15.57 33.78 2.29
CA SER A 240 -16.84 33.42 2.94
C SER A 240 -17.99 34.36 2.54
N ASP A 241 -17.73 35.67 2.48
CA ASP A 241 -18.73 36.66 2.05
C ASP A 241 -19.14 36.44 0.58
N GLN A 242 -18.16 36.19 -0.29
CA GLN A 242 -18.41 35.84 -1.69
C GLN A 242 -19.20 34.54 -1.85
N MET A 243 -18.93 33.50 -1.04
CA MET A 243 -19.73 32.28 -1.04
C MET A 243 -21.20 32.58 -0.72
N ARG A 244 -21.48 33.35 0.34
CA ARG A 244 -22.85 33.72 0.73
C ARG A 244 -23.55 34.48 -0.39
N ASN A 245 -22.84 35.42 -1.02
CA ASN A 245 -23.40 36.24 -2.09
C ASN A 245 -23.67 35.42 -3.36
N TYR A 246 -22.69 34.64 -3.82
CA TYR A 246 -22.75 33.96 -5.12
C TYR A 246 -23.54 32.66 -5.11
N PHE A 247 -23.50 31.89 -4.02
CA PHE A 247 -24.26 30.63 -3.92
C PHE A 247 -25.71 30.87 -3.47
N GLY A 248 -25.96 32.01 -2.81
CA GLY A 248 -27.28 32.40 -2.32
C GLY A 248 -27.70 31.66 -1.05
N ASP A 249 -29.01 31.69 -0.75
CA ASP A 249 -29.56 31.07 0.46
C ASP A 249 -29.49 29.53 0.38
N ALA A 250 -28.89 28.91 1.40
CA ALA A 250 -28.74 27.47 1.55
C ALA A 250 -30.07 26.69 1.54
N LYS A 251 -31.20 27.34 1.85
CA LYS A 251 -32.54 26.74 1.68
C LYS A 251 -32.85 26.35 0.24
N ASN A 252 -32.20 26.98 -0.72
CA ASN A 252 -32.35 26.66 -2.13
C ASN A 252 -31.42 25.54 -2.59
N PHE A 253 -30.57 24.98 -1.71
CA PHE A 253 -29.66 23.90 -2.09
C PHE A 253 -30.41 22.59 -2.23
N ALA A 254 -30.33 22.02 -3.41
CA ALA A 254 -30.94 20.73 -3.74
C ALA A 254 -29.92 19.63 -3.51
N ALA A 255 -30.42 18.44 -3.13
CA ALA A 255 -29.60 17.26 -3.26
C ALA A 255 -29.21 17.12 -4.73
N SER A 256 -27.91 16.96 -4.98
CA SER A 256 -27.41 16.78 -6.34
C SER A 256 -28.29 15.74 -7.04
N PRO A 257 -28.79 16.02 -8.26
CA PRO A 257 -29.36 14.99 -9.08
C PRO A 257 -28.20 14.07 -9.44
N ASN A 258 -27.90 13.14 -8.54
CA ASN A 258 -27.57 11.81 -8.99
C ASN A 258 -28.60 11.51 -10.06
N TYR A 259 -28.13 11.07 -11.21
CA TYR A 259 -28.95 10.36 -12.18
C TYR A 259 -29.42 9.05 -11.51
N LEU A 260 -30.19 9.17 -10.44
CA LEU A 260 -31.09 8.19 -9.88
C LEU A 260 -32.34 8.33 -10.71
N ALA A 261 -32.29 7.82 -11.94
CA ALA A 261 -33.42 7.00 -12.33
C ALA A 261 -33.58 5.99 -11.18
N GLN A 262 -34.64 6.13 -10.37
CA GLN A 262 -35.19 5.00 -9.63
C GLN A 262 -35.68 4.00 -10.68
N ARG A 263 -34.74 3.29 -11.27
CA ARG A 263 -34.92 1.90 -11.63
C ARG A 263 -34.34 1.11 -10.47
N ALA A 264 -35.01 0.03 -10.09
CA ALA A 264 -34.43 -0.95 -9.18
C ALA A 264 -32.98 -1.18 -9.60
N VAL A 265 -32.02 -0.95 -8.70
CA VAL A 265 -30.60 -1.11 -9.00
C VAL A 265 -30.40 -2.59 -9.31
N ALA A 266 -30.39 -2.93 -10.59
CA ALA A 266 -29.69 -4.10 -11.06
C ALA A 266 -28.22 -3.85 -10.71
N TYR A 267 -27.69 -4.66 -9.81
CA TYR A 267 -26.26 -4.70 -9.53
C TYR A 267 -25.53 -4.94 -10.86
N GLN A 268 -24.74 -3.97 -11.32
CA GLN A 268 -23.88 -4.17 -12.49
C GLN A 268 -22.57 -4.83 -12.03
N PRO A 269 -22.26 -6.05 -12.53
CA PRO A 269 -20.96 -6.67 -12.29
C PRO A 269 -19.80 -5.80 -12.74
N MET A 270 -18.65 -5.97 -12.10
CA MET A 270 -17.39 -5.47 -12.65
C MET A 270 -16.99 -6.32 -13.87
N LEU A 271 -16.29 -5.75 -14.84
CA LEU A 271 -15.90 -6.45 -16.09
C LEU A 271 -15.27 -7.83 -15.86
N HIS A 272 -14.38 -7.99 -14.87
CA HIS A 272 -13.77 -9.30 -14.58
C HIS A 272 -14.74 -10.31 -13.96
N GLN A 273 -15.84 -9.85 -13.36
CA GLN A 273 -16.94 -10.70 -12.88
C GLN A 273 -17.78 -11.17 -14.07
N GLU A 274 -18.06 -10.27 -15.03
CA GLU A 274 -18.70 -10.62 -16.31
C GLU A 274 -17.85 -11.64 -17.07
N ASP A 275 -16.56 -11.38 -17.26
CA ASP A 275 -15.62 -12.28 -17.93
C ASP A 275 -15.63 -13.70 -17.29
N ALA A 276 -15.70 -13.77 -15.95
CA ALA A 276 -15.73 -15.04 -15.24
C ALA A 276 -17.05 -15.79 -15.48
N VAL A 277 -18.20 -15.09 -15.44
CA VAL A 277 -19.52 -15.67 -15.73
C VAL A 277 -19.62 -16.09 -17.19
N ASP A 278 -19.12 -15.28 -18.13
CA ASP A 278 -19.09 -15.59 -19.56
C ASP A 278 -18.24 -16.82 -19.85
N LYS A 279 -17.10 -16.96 -19.18
CA LYS A 279 -16.26 -18.16 -19.30
C LYS A 279 -16.95 -19.42 -18.75
N ILE A 280 -17.67 -19.30 -17.63
CA ILE A 280 -18.52 -20.40 -17.12
C ILE A 280 -19.55 -20.78 -18.19
N ASN A 281 -20.26 -19.81 -18.75
CA ASN A 281 -21.28 -20.03 -19.78
C ASN A 281 -20.71 -20.67 -21.06
N GLN A 282 -19.55 -20.20 -21.55
CA GLN A 282 -18.88 -20.81 -22.70
C GLN A 282 -18.50 -22.28 -22.43
N GLN A 283 -17.94 -22.57 -21.25
CA GLN A 283 -17.61 -23.93 -20.88
C GLN A 283 -18.87 -24.81 -20.74
N ARG A 284 -19.95 -24.26 -20.17
CA ARG A 284 -21.25 -24.92 -20.07
C ARG A 284 -21.81 -25.31 -21.44
N GLN A 285 -21.68 -24.44 -22.44
CA GLN A 285 -22.06 -24.74 -23.83
C GLN A 285 -21.25 -25.88 -24.46
N THR A 286 -20.01 -26.10 -24.01
CA THR A 286 -19.18 -27.25 -24.44
C THR A 286 -19.51 -28.57 -23.73
N GLY A 287 -20.55 -28.59 -22.87
CA GLY A 287 -20.99 -29.77 -22.12
C GLY A 287 -20.27 -29.96 -20.78
N LYS A 288 -19.49 -28.98 -20.31
CA LYS A 288 -18.92 -29.02 -18.95
C LYS A 288 -19.96 -28.61 -17.91
N ASN A 289 -19.96 -29.31 -16.77
CA ASN A 289 -20.82 -29.04 -15.62
C ASN A 289 -20.04 -28.62 -14.36
N THR A 290 -18.70 -28.68 -14.41
CA THR A 290 -17.84 -28.35 -13.28
C THR A 290 -16.89 -27.22 -13.63
N PHE A 291 -16.80 -26.24 -12.73
CA PHE A 291 -16.07 -24.98 -12.95
C PHE A 291 -15.24 -24.64 -11.71
N LEU A 292 -14.06 -24.07 -11.91
CA LEU A 292 -13.25 -23.46 -10.84
C LEU A 292 -12.90 -22.04 -11.26
N VAL A 293 -13.32 -21.08 -10.43
CA VAL A 293 -12.99 -19.66 -10.60
C VAL A 293 -11.96 -19.25 -9.55
N VAL A 294 -10.84 -18.71 -10.02
CA VAL A 294 -9.72 -18.28 -9.18
C VAL A 294 -9.62 -16.76 -9.26
N LEU A 295 -10.09 -16.09 -8.21
CA LEU A 295 -10.12 -14.63 -8.11
C LEU A 295 -9.52 -14.16 -6.78
N PRO A 296 -8.76 -13.04 -6.75
CA PRO A 296 -8.11 -12.59 -5.53
C PRO A 296 -9.12 -12.27 -4.41
N THR A 297 -8.66 -12.26 -3.17
CA THR A 297 -9.44 -11.77 -2.04
C THR A 297 -9.74 -10.27 -2.24
N GLY A 298 -11.01 -9.90 -2.04
CA GLY A 298 -11.46 -8.50 -2.19
C GLY A 298 -12.00 -8.10 -3.56
N THR A 299 -11.93 -8.95 -4.59
CA THR A 299 -12.41 -8.63 -5.97
C THR A 299 -13.85 -9.07 -6.26
N GLY A 300 -14.59 -9.53 -5.24
CA GLY A 300 -16.02 -9.84 -5.37
C GLY A 300 -16.36 -11.27 -5.85
N LYS A 301 -15.58 -12.28 -5.49
CA LYS A 301 -15.87 -13.72 -5.74
C LYS A 301 -17.35 -14.11 -5.58
N THR A 302 -17.95 -13.71 -4.46
CA THR A 302 -19.34 -14.02 -4.13
C THR A 302 -20.33 -13.49 -5.18
N GLU A 303 -20.03 -12.38 -5.84
CA GLU A 303 -20.93 -11.78 -6.83
C GLU A 303 -20.95 -12.61 -8.13
N VAL A 304 -19.84 -13.25 -8.51
CA VAL A 304 -19.79 -14.20 -9.63
C VAL A 304 -20.76 -15.36 -9.41
N PHE A 305 -20.75 -15.94 -8.21
CA PHE A 305 -21.70 -17.00 -7.85
C PHE A 305 -23.14 -16.51 -7.88
N ILE A 306 -23.44 -15.35 -7.29
CA ILE A 306 -24.80 -14.82 -7.23
C ILE A 306 -25.36 -14.60 -8.64
N GLN A 307 -24.53 -14.09 -9.57
CA GLN A 307 -24.93 -13.86 -10.95
C GLN A 307 -25.14 -15.14 -11.75
N ASP A 308 -24.21 -16.08 -11.66
CA ASP A 308 -24.37 -17.37 -12.35
C ASP A 308 -25.57 -18.13 -11.80
N LEU A 309 -25.77 -18.14 -10.47
CA LEU A 309 -26.95 -18.75 -9.84
C LEU A 309 -28.25 -18.11 -10.33
N ALA A 310 -28.33 -16.77 -10.35
CA ALA A 310 -29.51 -16.06 -10.82
C ALA A 310 -29.84 -16.42 -12.27
N ALA A 311 -28.83 -16.43 -13.15
CA ALA A 311 -29.00 -16.83 -14.55
C ALA A 311 -29.48 -18.28 -14.70
N GLN A 312 -28.93 -19.21 -13.90
CA GLN A 312 -29.35 -20.63 -13.94
C GLN A 312 -30.78 -20.83 -13.43
N ILE A 313 -31.22 -20.05 -12.44
CA ILE A 313 -32.60 -20.10 -11.95
C ILE A 313 -33.55 -19.51 -13.00
N GLU A 314 -33.21 -18.36 -13.58
CA GLU A 314 -34.02 -17.71 -14.64
C GLU A 314 -34.17 -18.60 -15.89
N GLN A 315 -33.14 -19.37 -16.23
CA GLN A 315 -33.17 -20.36 -17.32
C GLN A 315 -33.94 -21.63 -16.97
N GLY A 316 -34.38 -21.80 -15.71
CA GLY A 316 -35.05 -23.01 -15.23
C GLY A 316 -34.12 -24.21 -15.06
N GLU A 317 -32.81 -24.00 -15.11
CA GLU A 317 -31.80 -25.06 -14.99
C GLU A 317 -31.50 -25.42 -13.52
N CYS A 318 -31.72 -24.48 -12.59
CA CYS A 318 -31.54 -24.68 -11.16
C CYS A 318 -32.83 -24.38 -10.39
N GLN A 319 -33.27 -25.32 -9.55
CA GLN A 319 -34.35 -25.09 -8.58
C GLN A 319 -33.83 -25.07 -7.13
N ASN A 320 -32.88 -25.96 -6.84
CA ASN A 320 -32.30 -26.10 -5.50
C ASN A 320 -30.77 -26.00 -5.55
N ALA A 321 -30.22 -25.01 -4.87
CA ALA A 321 -28.78 -24.78 -4.76
C ALA A 321 -28.25 -25.05 -3.35
N LEU A 322 -27.04 -25.58 -3.25
CA LEU A 322 -26.29 -25.73 -2.02
C LEU A 322 -25.02 -24.89 -2.08
N ALA A 323 -24.83 -23.97 -1.14
CA ALA A 323 -23.60 -23.24 -0.95
C ALA A 323 -22.83 -23.78 0.26
N ILE A 324 -21.65 -24.34 0.00
CA ILE A 324 -20.74 -24.90 0.99
C ILE A 324 -19.68 -23.85 1.34
N VAL A 325 -19.65 -23.42 2.60
CA VAL A 325 -18.69 -22.44 3.11
C VAL A 325 -17.86 -23.05 4.25
N PRO A 326 -16.66 -22.51 4.56
CA PRO A 326 -15.83 -23.13 5.59
C PRO A 326 -16.19 -22.77 7.04
N SER A 327 -16.87 -21.64 7.26
CA SER A 327 -17.15 -21.13 8.61
C SER A 327 -18.58 -20.58 8.74
N THR A 328 -19.07 -20.52 9.99
CA THR A 328 -20.39 -19.93 10.29
C THR A 328 -20.45 -18.45 9.96
N ALA A 329 -19.36 -17.70 10.15
CA ALA A 329 -19.31 -16.28 9.79
C ALA A 329 -19.51 -16.05 8.28
N LEU A 330 -18.88 -16.87 7.43
CA LEU A 330 -19.08 -16.79 5.98
C LEU A 330 -20.47 -17.26 5.56
N LYS A 331 -21.07 -18.22 6.29
CA LYS A 331 -22.45 -18.65 6.08
C LYS A 331 -23.41 -17.48 6.29
N ASP A 332 -23.32 -16.81 7.44
CA ASP A 332 -24.19 -15.69 7.79
C ASP A 332 -24.01 -14.51 6.82
N GLN A 333 -22.75 -14.24 6.41
CA GLN A 333 -22.43 -13.21 5.42
C GLN A 333 -23.02 -13.53 4.04
N LEU A 334 -22.91 -14.78 3.56
CA LEU A 334 -23.44 -15.20 2.27
C LEU A 334 -24.98 -15.18 2.26
N GLN A 335 -25.62 -15.63 3.33
CA GLN A 335 -27.09 -15.56 3.46
C GLN A 335 -27.59 -14.12 3.39
N THR A 336 -26.93 -13.21 4.13
CA THR A 336 -27.28 -11.78 4.11
C THR A 336 -27.14 -11.20 2.70
N ARG A 337 -26.05 -11.51 1.98
CA ARG A 337 -25.87 -11.05 0.60
C ARG A 337 -26.90 -11.63 -0.37
N LEU A 338 -27.17 -12.93 -0.30
CA LEU A 338 -28.18 -13.56 -1.16
C LEU A 338 -29.56 -12.96 -0.94
N ALA A 339 -29.96 -12.72 0.31
CA ALA A 339 -31.24 -12.07 0.63
C ALA A 339 -31.33 -10.63 0.10
N GLN A 340 -30.20 -9.90 0.07
CA GLN A 340 -30.14 -8.54 -0.49
C GLN A 340 -30.15 -8.53 -2.02
N ARG A 341 -29.47 -9.48 -2.66
CA ARG A 341 -29.28 -9.52 -4.13
C ARG A 341 -30.41 -10.24 -4.86
N LEU A 342 -30.96 -11.30 -4.25
CA LEU A 342 -31.99 -12.16 -4.81
C LEU A 342 -33.16 -12.26 -3.81
N PRO A 343 -33.88 -11.16 -3.55
CA PRO A 343 -34.91 -11.09 -2.51
C PRO A 343 -36.11 -12.01 -2.76
N ASN A 344 -36.29 -12.50 -4.00
CA ASN A 344 -37.36 -13.40 -4.38
C ASN A 344 -37.05 -14.88 -4.09
N LEU A 345 -35.83 -15.21 -3.66
CA LEU A 345 -35.42 -16.58 -3.35
C LEU A 345 -35.50 -16.87 -1.87
N SER A 346 -35.99 -18.06 -1.52
CA SER A 346 -35.95 -18.56 -0.15
C SER A 346 -34.55 -19.08 0.18
N VAL A 347 -33.85 -18.36 1.05
CA VAL A 347 -32.48 -18.71 1.50
C VAL A 347 -32.52 -19.18 2.95
N GLY A 348 -31.84 -20.28 3.26
CA GLY A 348 -31.81 -20.79 4.64
C GLY A 348 -30.68 -21.78 4.90
N GLU A 349 -30.73 -22.45 6.05
CA GLU A 349 -29.70 -23.40 6.48
C GLU A 349 -30.22 -24.83 6.70
N ALA A 350 -31.53 -25.03 6.65
CA ALA A 350 -32.18 -26.29 6.90
C ALA A 350 -32.03 -27.24 5.69
N ILE A 351 -31.02 -28.10 5.73
CA ILE A 351 -30.64 -29.01 4.62
C ILE A 351 -31.74 -29.96 4.16
N HIS A 352 -32.78 -30.21 4.97
CA HIS A 352 -33.92 -31.08 4.61
C HIS A 352 -35.14 -30.29 4.13
N ASN A 353 -35.11 -28.96 4.18
CA ASN A 353 -36.23 -28.13 3.77
C ASN A 353 -36.23 -27.94 2.25
N LYS A 354 -37.10 -28.69 1.57
CA LYS A 354 -37.29 -28.62 0.11
C LYS A 354 -37.97 -27.33 -0.38
N ASN A 355 -38.41 -26.46 0.53
CA ASN A 355 -39.00 -25.16 0.19
C ASN A 355 -37.94 -24.05 0.07
N LEU A 356 -36.67 -24.35 0.32
CA LEU A 356 -35.56 -23.41 0.17
C LEU A 356 -34.96 -23.51 -1.24
N ASN A 357 -34.88 -22.39 -1.96
CA ASN A 357 -34.15 -22.30 -3.23
C ASN A 357 -32.64 -22.41 -3.01
N VAL A 358 -32.12 -21.84 -1.92
CA VAL A 358 -30.68 -21.85 -1.61
C VAL A 358 -30.45 -22.27 -0.16
N VAL A 359 -29.75 -23.38 0.01
CA VAL A 359 -29.26 -23.84 1.31
C VAL A 359 -27.81 -23.41 1.47
N VAL A 360 -27.48 -22.67 2.52
CA VAL A 360 -26.10 -22.29 2.86
C VAL A 360 -25.67 -23.05 4.10
N GLN A 361 -24.61 -23.87 3.99
CA GLN A 361 -24.09 -24.63 5.12
C GLN A 361 -22.57 -24.74 5.17
N THR A 362 -22.07 -25.05 6.35
CA THR A 362 -20.65 -25.25 6.59
C THR A 362 -20.20 -26.64 6.12
N SER A 363 -18.98 -26.73 5.60
CA SER A 363 -18.36 -28.02 5.23
C SER A 363 -18.33 -29.01 6.40
N ALA A 364 -18.09 -28.53 7.63
CA ALA A 364 -18.08 -29.35 8.83
C ALA A 364 -19.46 -29.94 9.17
N TYR A 365 -20.54 -29.19 8.95
CA TYR A 365 -21.90 -29.68 9.13
C TYR A 365 -22.23 -30.73 8.07
N LEU A 366 -21.98 -30.43 6.80
CA LEU A 366 -22.27 -31.39 5.71
C LEU A 366 -21.50 -32.70 5.87
N LEU A 367 -20.25 -32.66 6.31
CA LEU A 367 -19.48 -33.88 6.60
C LEU A 367 -20.19 -34.85 7.56
N ARG A 368 -20.99 -34.32 8.48
CA ARG A 368 -21.76 -35.13 9.44
C ARG A 368 -23.14 -35.55 8.95
N HIS A 369 -23.67 -34.91 7.91
CA HIS A 369 -25.08 -35.06 7.52
C HIS A 369 -25.28 -35.42 6.04
N TYR A 370 -24.25 -35.43 5.19
CA TYR A 370 -24.41 -35.66 3.76
C TYR A 370 -25.07 -37.01 3.42
N HIS A 371 -24.80 -38.04 4.23
CA HIS A 371 -25.36 -39.38 4.05
C HIS A 371 -26.88 -39.45 4.27
N THR A 372 -27.51 -38.45 4.90
CA THR A 372 -28.97 -38.37 5.06
C THR A 372 -29.65 -37.69 3.88
N LEU A 373 -28.88 -37.17 2.92
CA LEU A 373 -29.34 -36.43 1.76
C LEU A 373 -29.26 -37.33 0.51
N THR A 374 -30.16 -37.13 -0.44
CA THR A 374 -30.12 -37.87 -1.71
C THR A 374 -29.08 -37.27 -2.66
N THR A 375 -28.46 -38.10 -3.50
CA THR A 375 -27.40 -37.68 -4.44
C THR A 375 -27.85 -36.53 -5.37
N ASN A 376 -29.11 -36.52 -5.79
CA ASN A 376 -29.66 -35.56 -6.75
C ASN A 376 -30.52 -34.48 -6.06
N GLN A 377 -30.23 -34.18 -4.80
CA GLN A 377 -31.02 -33.21 -4.03
C GLN A 377 -30.81 -31.76 -4.50
N PHE A 378 -29.63 -31.43 -5.02
CA PHE A 378 -29.24 -30.08 -5.41
C PHE A 378 -28.82 -30.06 -6.88
N ASP A 379 -29.39 -29.13 -7.65
CA ASP A 379 -29.04 -28.91 -9.06
C ASP A 379 -27.73 -28.13 -9.20
N TYR A 380 -27.44 -27.28 -8.21
CA TYR A 380 -26.28 -26.39 -8.21
C TYR A 380 -25.54 -26.52 -6.87
N ILE A 381 -24.24 -26.77 -6.92
CA ILE A 381 -23.39 -26.77 -5.72
C ILE A 381 -22.28 -25.74 -5.88
N LEU A 382 -22.22 -24.79 -4.95
CA LEU A 382 -21.10 -23.89 -4.75
C LEU A 382 -20.19 -24.43 -3.66
N VAL A 383 -18.88 -24.45 -3.91
CA VAL A 383 -17.83 -24.68 -2.91
C VAL A 383 -16.99 -23.41 -2.78
N ASP A 384 -17.22 -22.64 -1.72
CA ASP A 384 -16.37 -21.48 -1.39
C ASP A 384 -15.07 -21.94 -0.71
N GLU A 385 -13.98 -21.21 -0.95
CA GLU A 385 -12.62 -21.63 -0.61
C GLU A 385 -12.31 -23.04 -1.12
N ALA A 386 -12.60 -23.28 -2.40
CA ALA A 386 -12.49 -24.56 -3.10
C ALA A 386 -11.12 -25.24 -2.98
N HIS A 387 -10.04 -24.49 -2.66
CA HIS A 387 -8.73 -25.07 -2.33
C HIS A 387 -8.78 -26.09 -1.16
N ARG A 388 -9.86 -26.08 -0.35
CA ARG A 388 -10.12 -27.06 0.72
C ARG A 388 -10.87 -28.32 0.25
N ALA A 389 -11.45 -28.31 -0.96
CA ALA A 389 -12.32 -29.37 -1.49
C ALA A 389 -11.63 -30.75 -1.55
N ALA A 390 -10.32 -30.78 -1.81
CA ALA A 390 -9.55 -32.01 -1.90
C ALA A 390 -9.22 -32.65 -0.55
N ALA A 391 -9.50 -32.00 0.58
CA ALA A 391 -9.41 -32.66 1.89
C ALA A 391 -10.37 -33.87 1.93
N VAL A 392 -9.88 -35.03 2.39
CA VAL A 392 -10.58 -36.33 2.36
C VAL A 392 -12.04 -36.26 2.81
N GLY A 393 -12.34 -35.44 3.82
CA GLY A 393 -13.71 -35.24 4.30
C GLY A 393 -14.60 -34.51 3.30
N LEU A 394 -14.20 -33.31 2.85
CA LEU A 394 -15.01 -32.50 1.94
C LEU A 394 -15.14 -33.14 0.56
N ARG A 395 -14.09 -33.84 0.10
CA ARG A 395 -14.13 -34.64 -1.12
C ARG A 395 -15.27 -35.66 -1.11
N LYS A 396 -15.42 -36.42 -0.03
CA LYS A 396 -16.53 -37.39 0.13
C LYS A 396 -17.91 -36.74 0.08
N VAL A 397 -18.04 -35.52 0.61
CA VAL A 397 -19.30 -34.77 0.56
C VAL A 397 -19.61 -34.37 -0.88
N ILE A 398 -18.61 -33.88 -1.63
CA ILE A 398 -18.79 -33.45 -3.02
C ILE A 398 -19.09 -34.65 -3.92
N GLU A 399 -18.36 -35.76 -3.76
CA GLU A 399 -18.54 -37.01 -4.52
C GLU A 399 -19.88 -37.71 -4.25
N HIS A 400 -20.59 -37.36 -3.16
CA HIS A 400 -21.92 -37.90 -2.87
C HIS A 400 -23.01 -37.28 -3.75
N PHE A 401 -22.83 -36.05 -4.23
CA PHE A 401 -23.86 -35.34 -4.99
C PHE A 401 -23.59 -35.39 -6.50
N GLU A 402 -24.67 -35.38 -7.30
CA GLU A 402 -24.62 -35.30 -8.77
C GLU A 402 -25.33 -34.03 -9.27
N PRO A 403 -24.76 -32.83 -9.03
CA PRO A 403 -25.38 -31.59 -9.47
C PRO A 403 -25.23 -31.37 -10.98
N LYS A 404 -26.16 -30.61 -11.56
CA LYS A 404 -26.03 -30.10 -12.93
C LYS A 404 -24.92 -29.05 -13.06
N THR A 405 -24.63 -28.31 -12.00
CA THR A 405 -23.51 -27.37 -11.93
C THR A 405 -22.76 -27.51 -10.61
N LEU A 406 -21.45 -27.69 -10.69
CA LEU A 406 -20.53 -27.63 -9.55
C LEU A 406 -19.54 -26.46 -9.75
N LEU A 407 -19.68 -25.40 -8.95
CA LEU A 407 -18.81 -24.23 -9.00
C LEU A 407 -17.89 -24.19 -7.77
N GLY A 408 -16.57 -24.17 -7.99
CA GLY A 408 -15.58 -23.85 -6.98
C GLY A 408 -15.15 -22.38 -7.07
N LEU A 409 -15.10 -21.68 -5.93
CA LEU A 409 -14.50 -20.35 -5.83
C LEU A 409 -13.27 -20.40 -4.92
N THR A 410 -12.14 -19.84 -5.35
CA THR A 410 -10.94 -19.77 -4.50
C THR A 410 -10.08 -18.54 -4.78
N ALA A 411 -9.30 -18.12 -3.78
CA ALA A 411 -8.27 -17.09 -3.95
C ALA A 411 -6.95 -17.62 -4.49
N THR A 412 -6.70 -18.92 -4.31
CA THR A 412 -5.45 -19.59 -4.67
C THR A 412 -5.76 -20.99 -5.19
N ASP A 413 -5.02 -21.41 -6.20
CA ASP A 413 -5.12 -22.71 -6.85
C ASP A 413 -4.06 -23.72 -6.34
N GLU A 414 -2.95 -23.22 -5.79
CA GLU A 414 -1.87 -24.00 -5.19
C GLU A 414 -2.21 -24.54 -3.77
N ARG A 415 -1.86 -25.80 -3.50
CA ARG A 415 -1.98 -26.47 -2.18
C ARG A 415 -0.61 -26.93 -1.67
N LEU A 416 -0.51 -27.09 -0.35
CA LEU A 416 0.70 -27.60 0.35
C LEU A 416 0.88 -29.12 0.25
N ASP A 417 -0.19 -29.87 -0.05
CA ASP A 417 -0.25 -31.34 0.00
C ASP A 417 -0.43 -31.98 -1.39
N GLU A 418 -0.15 -31.23 -2.45
CA GLU A 418 -0.08 -31.65 -3.87
C GLU A 418 -1.30 -32.38 -4.48
N GLN A 419 -2.38 -32.66 -3.76
CA GLN A 419 -3.57 -33.25 -4.39
C GLN A 419 -4.27 -32.18 -5.23
N LYS A 420 -4.40 -32.44 -6.52
CA LYS A 420 -4.76 -31.42 -7.51
C LYS A 420 -6.26 -31.13 -7.42
N LEU A 421 -6.63 -29.86 -7.29
CA LEU A 421 -8.01 -29.40 -7.47
C LEU A 421 -8.58 -29.79 -8.83
N GLN A 422 -7.69 -30.06 -9.80
CA GLN A 422 -8.01 -30.59 -11.11
C GLN A 422 -8.73 -31.94 -11.06
N ASP A 423 -8.49 -32.75 -10.03
CA ASP A 423 -9.14 -34.06 -9.87
C ASP A 423 -10.63 -33.92 -9.52
N ILE A 424 -11.03 -32.77 -8.96
CA ILE A 424 -12.42 -32.48 -8.56
C ILE A 424 -13.08 -31.53 -9.56
N PHE A 425 -12.37 -30.48 -9.97
CA PHE A 425 -12.93 -29.41 -10.79
C PHE A 425 -12.48 -29.42 -12.26
N GLY A 426 -11.65 -30.39 -12.67
CA GLY A 426 -11.11 -30.46 -14.02
C GLY A 426 -10.06 -29.40 -14.34
N SER A 427 -9.75 -29.21 -15.63
CA SER A 427 -8.82 -28.18 -16.07
C SER A 427 -9.40 -26.78 -15.90
N TYR A 428 -8.61 -25.88 -15.30
CA TYR A 428 -8.97 -24.49 -15.06
C TYR A 428 -7.83 -23.55 -15.47
N GLN A 429 -8.13 -22.25 -15.52
CA GLN A 429 -7.15 -21.18 -15.72
C GLN A 429 -7.42 -20.09 -14.68
N VAL A 430 -6.37 -19.43 -14.20
CA VAL A 430 -6.49 -18.30 -13.29
C VAL A 430 -7.20 -17.14 -13.99
N ASP A 431 -8.30 -16.66 -13.41
CA ASP A 431 -9.16 -15.65 -14.05
C ASP A 431 -8.64 -14.22 -13.83
N LEU A 432 -8.12 -13.93 -12.64
CA LEU A 432 -7.50 -12.65 -12.31
C LEU A 432 -6.42 -12.84 -11.25
N THR A 433 -5.19 -12.39 -11.50
CA THR A 433 -4.15 -12.38 -10.46
C THR A 433 -4.27 -11.13 -9.57
N LEU A 434 -3.70 -11.16 -8.36
CA LEU A 434 -3.67 -9.97 -7.49
C LEU A 434 -2.89 -8.81 -8.15
N GLU A 435 -1.82 -9.11 -8.89
CA GLU A 435 -1.07 -8.13 -9.67
C GLU A 435 -1.93 -7.48 -10.75
N GLN A 436 -2.67 -8.27 -11.52
CA GLN A 436 -3.62 -7.76 -12.51
C GLN A 436 -4.73 -6.93 -11.86
N ALA A 437 -5.22 -7.34 -10.68
CA ALA A 437 -6.20 -6.57 -9.92
C ALA A 437 -5.64 -5.22 -9.48
N ILE A 438 -4.38 -5.13 -9.04
CA ILE A 438 -3.72 -3.87 -8.70
C ILE A 438 -3.53 -2.99 -9.96
N ASN A 439 -3.08 -3.59 -11.07
CA ASN A 439 -2.86 -2.86 -12.33
C ASN A 439 -4.15 -2.30 -12.94
N LYS A 440 -5.25 -3.04 -12.85
CA LYS A 440 -6.59 -2.58 -13.23
C LYS A 440 -7.23 -1.66 -12.19
N GLY A 441 -6.49 -1.30 -11.15
CA GLY A 441 -6.97 -0.49 -10.04
C GLY A 441 -8.13 -1.12 -9.29
N LEU A 442 -8.38 -2.43 -9.36
CA LEU A 442 -9.44 -3.17 -8.63
C LEU A 442 -9.07 -3.46 -7.17
N ALA A 443 -7.78 -3.44 -6.85
CA ALA A 443 -7.20 -3.51 -5.51
C ALA A 443 -6.28 -2.30 -5.26
N PRO A 444 -6.08 -1.85 -4.01
CA PRO A 444 -5.15 -0.76 -3.71
C PRO A 444 -3.72 -1.20 -4.01
N GLN A 445 -2.83 -0.22 -4.23
CA GLN A 445 -1.39 -0.48 -4.32
C GLN A 445 -0.89 -1.17 -3.06
N ILE A 446 0.16 -1.99 -3.15
CA ILE A 446 0.78 -2.62 -1.99
C ILE A 446 2.17 -2.03 -1.83
N ARG A 447 2.46 -1.48 -0.64
CA ARG A 447 3.76 -0.95 -0.24
C ARG A 447 4.30 -1.79 0.91
N ALA A 448 5.51 -2.31 0.80
CA ALA A 448 6.05 -3.22 1.81
C ALA A 448 7.28 -2.67 2.54
N TYR A 449 7.39 -2.97 3.83
CA TYR A 449 8.57 -2.74 4.66
C TYR A 449 9.00 -4.05 5.29
N ARG A 450 10.26 -4.42 5.09
CA ARG A 450 10.90 -5.58 5.72
C ARG A 450 11.54 -5.16 7.03
N LEU A 451 10.99 -5.65 8.14
CA LEU A 451 11.56 -5.49 9.47
C LEU A 451 12.45 -6.70 9.76
N GLU A 452 13.76 -6.53 9.75
CA GLU A 452 14.70 -7.63 9.99
C GLU A 452 14.91 -7.84 11.49
N SER A 453 14.36 -8.94 12.02
CA SER A 453 14.67 -9.34 13.39
C SER A 453 15.95 -10.17 13.41
N ASN A 454 16.85 -9.87 14.34
CA ASN A 454 18.11 -10.61 14.52
C ASN A 454 17.93 -11.93 15.29
N LEU A 455 16.71 -12.48 15.31
CA LEU A 455 16.42 -13.76 15.95
C LEU A 455 16.70 -14.91 14.99
N TYR A 456 17.48 -15.88 15.48
CA TYR A 456 17.78 -17.09 14.75
C TYR A 456 16.77 -18.19 15.11
N LEU A 457 15.85 -18.48 14.19
CA LEU A 457 14.83 -19.53 14.35
C LEU A 457 15.30 -20.93 13.95
N SER A 458 16.62 -21.13 13.76
CA SER A 458 17.22 -22.39 13.28
C SER A 458 17.04 -23.58 14.22
N LYS A 459 16.55 -23.38 15.45
CA LYS A 459 16.26 -24.44 16.44
C LYS A 459 14.78 -24.85 16.48
N VAL A 460 13.88 -24.18 15.73
CA VAL A 460 12.44 -24.52 15.77
C VAL A 460 12.18 -25.74 14.90
N ARG A 461 11.67 -26.81 15.51
CA ARG A 461 11.31 -28.03 14.77
C ARG A 461 10.15 -27.76 13.81
N PHE A 462 10.29 -28.26 12.59
CA PHE A 462 9.27 -28.25 11.56
C PHE A 462 8.61 -29.64 11.49
N ASN A 463 7.28 -29.70 11.42
CA ASN A 463 6.54 -30.97 11.42
C ASN A 463 6.09 -31.42 10.01
N GLY A 464 6.67 -30.83 8.96
CA GLY A 464 6.27 -31.08 7.57
C GLY A 464 5.15 -30.17 7.04
N LYS A 465 4.47 -29.41 7.90
CA LYS A 465 3.37 -28.51 7.50
C LYS A 465 3.41 -27.12 8.12
N ASP A 466 3.84 -27.02 9.37
CA ASP A 466 4.02 -25.75 10.10
C ASP A 466 5.13 -25.93 11.15
N PHE A 467 5.59 -24.83 11.74
CA PHE A 467 6.48 -24.91 12.89
C PHE A 467 5.75 -25.45 14.13
N VAL A 468 6.44 -26.22 14.96
CA VAL A 468 5.88 -26.72 16.23
C VAL A 468 5.59 -25.52 17.14
N LYS A 469 4.31 -25.24 17.40
CA LYS A 469 3.85 -24.05 18.16
C LYS A 469 4.55 -23.85 19.51
N ALA A 470 4.87 -24.95 20.22
CA ALA A 470 5.58 -24.89 21.50
C ALA A 470 7.04 -24.38 21.38
N ASP A 471 7.73 -24.75 20.31
CA ASP A 471 9.12 -24.36 20.04
C ASP A 471 9.19 -22.95 19.43
N LEU A 472 8.20 -22.62 18.59
CA LEU A 472 7.99 -21.29 18.05
C LEU A 472 7.75 -20.27 19.16
N ASN A 473 6.94 -20.63 20.17
CA ASN A 473 6.71 -19.79 21.33
C ASN A 473 7.99 -19.53 22.13
N LYS A 474 8.84 -20.53 22.37
CA LYS A 474 10.10 -20.30 23.11
C LYS A 474 11.09 -19.38 22.37
N THR A 475 11.02 -19.32 21.04
CA THR A 475 12.00 -18.60 20.21
C THR A 475 11.49 -17.24 19.69
N ILE A 476 10.18 -17.06 19.54
CA ILE A 476 9.53 -15.81 19.08
C ILE A 476 9.07 -14.93 20.25
N LEU A 477 9.00 -15.46 21.49
CA LEU A 477 8.77 -14.67 22.71
C LEU A 477 10.01 -13.86 23.11
N VAL A 478 10.50 -13.01 22.21
CA VAL A 478 11.58 -12.07 22.52
C VAL A 478 10.97 -10.68 22.62
N PRO A 479 10.95 -10.06 23.82
CA PRO A 479 10.40 -8.72 24.02
C PRO A 479 10.95 -7.67 23.06
N SER A 480 12.24 -7.75 22.70
CA SER A 480 12.87 -6.82 21.75
C SER A 480 12.28 -6.89 20.34
N ARG A 481 11.80 -8.06 19.88
CA ARG A 481 11.14 -8.20 18.58
C ARG A 481 9.79 -7.49 18.52
N ASP A 482 8.98 -7.65 19.56
CA ASP A 482 7.71 -6.93 19.64
C ASP A 482 7.97 -5.42 19.75
N GLN A 483 9.01 -5.04 20.49
CA GLN A 483 9.44 -3.64 20.59
C GLN A 483 9.84 -3.06 19.24
N LEU A 484 10.52 -3.82 18.38
CA LEU A 484 10.84 -3.40 17.02
C LEU A 484 9.60 -3.07 16.19
N ILE A 485 8.58 -3.93 16.26
CA ILE A 485 7.31 -3.72 15.57
C ILE A 485 6.65 -2.43 16.08
N VAL A 486 6.56 -2.24 17.39
CA VAL A 486 5.95 -1.04 18.00
C VAL A 486 6.75 0.23 17.69
N ASN A 487 8.08 0.17 17.75
CA ASN A 487 8.97 1.30 17.43
C ASN A 487 8.83 1.73 15.98
N LEU A 488 8.76 0.77 15.05
CA LEU A 488 8.51 1.06 13.64
C LEU A 488 7.14 1.69 13.44
N LEU A 489 6.10 1.13 14.07
CA LEU A 489 4.75 1.66 13.98
C LEU A 489 4.67 3.09 14.53
N ASN A 490 5.35 3.39 15.63
CA ASN A 490 5.44 4.74 16.15
C ASN A 490 6.25 5.66 15.23
N LYS A 491 7.42 5.22 14.77
CA LYS A 491 8.31 6.04 13.94
C LYS A 491 7.63 6.54 12.67
N TYR A 492 6.89 5.67 11.98
CA TYR A 492 6.29 6.01 10.68
C TYR A 492 4.80 6.29 10.75
N PHE A 493 4.11 5.90 11.83
CA PHE A 493 2.67 6.00 11.91
C PHE A 493 2.18 6.53 13.27
N ALA A 494 3.01 7.09 14.15
CA ALA A 494 2.50 7.73 15.38
C ALA A 494 1.61 8.95 15.08
N GLU A 495 1.92 9.67 13.99
CA GLU A 495 1.21 10.84 13.53
C GLU A 495 0.59 10.59 12.15
N PRO A 496 -0.45 11.36 11.76
CA PRO A 496 -0.93 11.34 10.38
C PRO A 496 0.19 11.72 9.43
N LEU A 497 0.41 10.89 8.40
CA LEU A 497 1.42 11.17 7.36
C LEU A 497 1.12 12.48 6.60
N ILE A 498 -0.14 12.88 6.59
CA ILE A 498 -0.65 14.12 5.99
C ILE A 498 -1.46 14.84 7.07
N SER A 499 -1.15 16.13 7.30
CA SER A 499 -1.86 16.95 8.29
C SER A 499 -3.36 16.98 8.00
N GLY A 500 -4.19 16.63 8.99
CA GLY A 500 -5.65 16.55 8.86
C GLY A 500 -6.22 15.17 8.51
N GLN A 501 -5.39 14.16 8.20
CA GLN A 501 -5.87 12.78 8.04
C GLN A 501 -6.00 12.04 9.39
N ASN A 502 -6.88 11.03 9.42
CA ASN A 502 -6.95 10.10 10.54
C ASN A 502 -5.73 9.17 10.56
N LEU A 503 -5.38 8.69 11.76
CA LEU A 503 -4.33 7.69 11.91
C LEU A 503 -4.71 6.38 11.23
N LYS A 504 -3.81 5.85 10.41
CA LYS A 504 -4.00 4.57 9.71
C LYS A 504 -4.28 3.42 10.68
N GLN A 505 -5.29 2.62 10.40
CA GLN A 505 -5.66 1.44 11.20
C GLN A 505 -5.00 0.16 10.64
N GLY A 506 -4.76 -0.83 11.50
CA GLY A 506 -4.09 -2.05 11.06
C GLY A 506 -4.39 -3.33 11.84
N VAL A 507 -3.84 -4.43 11.34
CA VAL A 507 -3.94 -5.77 11.94
C VAL A 507 -2.55 -6.37 12.08
N ILE A 508 -2.27 -6.94 13.24
CA ILE A 508 -1.04 -7.69 13.52
C ILE A 508 -1.35 -9.17 13.61
N PHE A 509 -0.85 -9.95 12.66
CA PHE A 509 -0.98 -11.41 12.66
C PHE A 509 0.05 -12.05 13.57
N CYS A 510 -0.38 -12.41 14.78
CA CYS A 510 0.44 -12.99 15.83
C CYS A 510 0.50 -14.52 15.72
N THR A 511 1.50 -15.11 16.38
CA THR A 511 1.74 -16.56 16.37
C THR A 511 0.72 -17.35 17.19
N ASP A 512 0.30 -16.80 18.33
CA ASP A 512 -0.70 -17.40 19.22
C ASP A 512 -1.45 -16.34 20.06
N VAL A 513 -2.37 -16.81 20.91
CA VAL A 513 -3.20 -15.96 21.77
C VAL A 513 -2.35 -15.17 22.78
N LYS A 514 -1.29 -15.77 23.33
CA LYS A 514 -0.44 -15.13 24.33
C LYS A 514 0.35 -13.98 23.69
N HIS A 515 0.89 -14.20 22.50
CA HIS A 515 1.56 -13.18 21.70
C HIS A 515 0.60 -12.05 21.34
N ALA A 516 -0.61 -12.35 20.86
CA ALA A 516 -1.61 -11.31 20.56
C ALA A 516 -1.91 -10.41 21.77
N LYS A 517 -2.10 -10.99 22.95
CA LYS A 517 -2.33 -10.24 24.20
C LYS A 517 -1.11 -9.41 24.63
N ARG A 518 0.09 -9.98 24.51
CA ARG A 518 1.35 -9.28 24.83
C ARG A 518 1.58 -8.09 23.90
N MET A 519 1.40 -8.29 22.59
CA MET A 519 1.54 -7.24 21.58
C MET A 519 0.54 -6.10 21.83
N ALA A 520 -0.74 -6.41 22.04
CA ALA A 520 -1.75 -5.40 22.34
C ALA A 520 -1.39 -4.61 23.61
N LYS A 521 -0.90 -5.28 24.67
CA LYS A 521 -0.43 -4.60 25.88
C LYS A 521 0.74 -3.66 25.59
N LEU A 522 1.73 -4.11 24.84
CA LEU A 522 2.91 -3.32 24.48
C LEU A 522 2.55 -2.09 23.65
N MET A 523 1.68 -2.26 22.64
CA MET A 523 1.20 -1.14 21.82
C MET A 523 0.49 -0.07 22.65
N ASN A 524 -0.39 -0.48 23.57
CA ASN A 524 -1.10 0.46 24.45
C ASN A 524 -0.15 1.20 25.41
N GLN A 525 0.90 0.54 25.92
CA GLN A 525 1.94 1.19 26.72
C GLN A 525 2.68 2.28 25.96
N HIS A 526 2.72 2.18 24.64
CA HIS A 526 3.34 3.12 23.71
C HIS A 526 2.32 4.09 23.06
N GLY A 527 1.10 4.19 23.60
CA GLY A 527 0.08 5.13 23.12
C GLY A 527 -0.66 4.71 21.85
N ILE A 528 -0.42 3.50 21.33
CA ILE A 528 -1.14 2.97 20.17
C ILE A 528 -2.32 2.12 20.66
N SER A 529 -3.55 2.62 20.46
CA SER A 529 -4.77 1.90 20.82
C SER A 529 -4.86 0.54 20.10
N ALA A 530 -4.75 -0.55 20.87
CA ALA A 530 -4.71 -1.91 20.32
C ALA A 530 -5.49 -2.91 21.17
N GLN A 531 -6.09 -3.92 20.54
CA GLN A 531 -6.85 -4.97 21.22
C GLN A 531 -6.53 -6.35 20.65
N ALA A 532 -6.38 -7.34 21.53
CA ALA A 532 -6.19 -8.72 21.14
C ALA A 532 -7.54 -9.40 20.83
N VAL A 533 -7.63 -10.11 19.70
CA VAL A 533 -8.82 -10.86 19.29
C VAL A 533 -8.47 -12.31 18.91
N HIS A 534 -9.32 -13.25 19.31
CA HIS A 534 -9.13 -14.68 19.03
C HIS A 534 -10.47 -15.44 19.04
N GLY A 535 -10.47 -16.73 18.70
CA GLY A 535 -11.69 -17.55 18.56
C GLY A 535 -12.73 -17.39 19.67
N LEU A 536 -12.28 -17.32 20.94
CA LEU A 536 -13.13 -17.17 22.13
C LEU A 536 -13.41 -15.72 22.57
N ASP A 537 -12.70 -14.73 22.01
CA ASP A 537 -12.83 -13.34 22.41
C ASP A 537 -12.75 -12.42 21.19
N ARG A 538 -13.93 -11.96 20.77
CA ARG A 538 -14.13 -11.06 19.63
C ARG A 538 -14.40 -9.62 20.09
N LYS A 539 -14.19 -9.32 21.38
CA LYS A 539 -14.37 -7.98 21.91
C LYS A 539 -13.37 -7.05 21.22
N GLY A 540 -13.87 -5.96 20.66
CA GLY A 540 -13.07 -4.95 19.96
C GLY A 540 -13.21 -4.94 18.44
N LEU A 541 -13.85 -5.94 17.81
CA LEU A 541 -14.13 -5.88 16.37
C LEU A 541 -15.00 -4.68 15.99
N ASP A 542 -16.09 -4.44 16.74
CA ASP A 542 -16.99 -3.30 16.50
C ASP A 542 -16.30 -1.97 16.79
N ALA A 543 -15.50 -1.91 17.86
CA ALA A 543 -14.74 -0.70 18.21
C ALA A 543 -13.64 -0.40 17.20
N TYR A 544 -13.05 -1.42 16.56
CA TYR A 544 -12.15 -1.25 15.43
C TYR A 544 -12.88 -0.74 14.19
N GLN A 545 -14.08 -1.26 13.88
CA GLN A 545 -14.91 -0.74 12.79
C GLN A 545 -15.34 0.72 12.99
N GLN A 546 -15.51 1.15 14.24
CA GLN A 546 -15.83 2.54 14.60
C GLN A 546 -14.59 3.45 14.73
N GLY A 547 -13.37 2.96 14.46
CA GLY A 547 -12.14 3.75 14.57
C GLY A 547 -11.66 4.01 16.01
N LYS A 548 -12.33 3.48 17.04
CA LYS A 548 -11.95 3.65 18.46
C LYS A 548 -10.70 2.84 18.82
N ILE A 549 -10.50 1.71 18.14
CA ILE A 549 -9.31 0.87 18.26
C ILE A 549 -8.53 0.95 16.96
N ARG A 550 -7.24 1.25 17.06
CA ARG A 550 -6.40 1.48 15.89
C ARG A 550 -5.79 0.18 15.36
N PHE A 551 -5.44 -0.77 16.23
CA PHE A 551 -4.86 -2.05 15.83
C PHE A 551 -5.56 -3.26 16.45
N LEU A 552 -5.79 -4.30 15.64
CA LEU A 552 -6.18 -5.62 16.15
C LEU A 552 -4.97 -6.55 16.14
N CYS A 553 -4.65 -7.14 17.29
CA CYS A 553 -3.64 -8.20 17.40
C CYS A 553 -4.38 -9.55 17.36
N ALA A 554 -4.21 -10.32 16.28
CA ALA A 554 -5.01 -11.51 16.05
C ALA A 554 -4.17 -12.76 15.83
N CYS A 555 -4.65 -13.89 16.33
CA CYS A 555 -4.15 -15.21 15.96
C CYS A 555 -5.30 -16.07 15.40
N ASP A 556 -5.13 -16.58 14.19
CA ASP A 556 -6.04 -17.46 13.45
C ASP A 556 -7.48 -16.95 13.16
N LEU A 557 -8.07 -16.09 14.00
CA LEU A 557 -9.46 -15.59 13.90
C LEU A 557 -9.71 -14.77 12.63
N LEU A 558 -8.81 -13.83 12.31
CA LEU A 558 -8.99 -12.90 11.20
C LEU A 558 -8.58 -13.47 9.84
N ASN A 559 -8.21 -14.76 9.80
CA ASN A 559 -7.85 -15.42 8.56
C ASN A 559 -9.08 -15.63 7.66
N GLU A 560 -10.29 -15.78 8.21
CA GLU A 560 -11.52 -16.07 7.47
C GLU A 560 -12.73 -15.28 8.06
N GLY A 561 -13.65 -14.81 7.22
CA GLY A 561 -14.97 -14.31 7.65
C GLY A 561 -15.02 -12.97 8.38
N TRP A 562 -13.96 -12.16 8.34
CA TRP A 562 -13.95 -10.78 8.85
C TRP A 562 -13.78 -9.76 7.71
N ASP A 563 -14.60 -8.70 7.74
CA ASP A 563 -14.64 -7.67 6.72
C ASP A 563 -14.41 -6.28 7.34
N ALA A 564 -13.28 -5.67 7.00
CA ALA A 564 -12.87 -4.34 7.45
C ALA A 564 -12.04 -3.65 6.35
N PRO A 565 -12.70 -3.11 5.31
CA PRO A 565 -12.02 -2.49 4.17
C PRO A 565 -11.07 -1.35 4.57
N GLN A 566 -11.36 -0.66 5.68
CA GLN A 566 -10.55 0.41 6.27
C GLN A 566 -9.19 -0.02 6.82
N THR A 567 -8.88 -1.32 6.83
CA THR A 567 -7.56 -1.82 7.26
C THR A 567 -6.49 -1.36 6.26
N GLU A 568 -5.55 -0.52 6.69
CA GLU A 568 -4.49 0.03 5.84
C GLU A 568 -3.11 -0.56 6.12
N ILE A 569 -2.89 -1.08 7.33
CA ILE A 569 -1.60 -1.66 7.74
C ILE A 569 -1.78 -3.13 8.10
N LEU A 570 -0.98 -4.03 7.51
CA LEU A 570 -0.85 -5.41 7.93
C LEU A 570 0.56 -5.67 8.44
N VAL A 571 0.67 -6.19 9.66
CA VAL A 571 1.95 -6.65 10.21
C VAL A 571 1.97 -8.17 10.22
N MET A 572 2.84 -8.75 9.39
CA MET A 572 3.05 -10.20 9.30
C MET A 572 4.03 -10.63 10.40
N ALA A 573 3.59 -10.59 11.66
CA ALA A 573 4.42 -10.91 12.82
C ALA A 573 4.61 -12.42 13.06
N ARG A 574 3.86 -13.28 12.38
CA ARG A 574 3.99 -14.74 12.39
C ARG A 574 4.81 -15.21 11.18
N PRO A 575 5.78 -16.13 11.35
CA PRO A 575 6.35 -16.85 10.22
C PRO A 575 5.31 -17.76 9.60
N THR A 576 4.86 -17.42 8.39
CA THR A 576 3.81 -18.16 7.67
C THR A 576 4.43 -18.96 6.52
N MET A 577 4.48 -20.29 6.66
CA MET A 577 5.01 -21.21 5.61
C MET A 577 3.97 -21.53 4.51
N SER A 578 2.70 -21.31 4.79
CA SER A 578 1.62 -21.57 3.84
C SER A 578 1.35 -20.36 2.95
N LYS A 579 1.58 -20.50 1.64
CA LYS A 579 1.23 -19.48 0.64
C LYS A 579 -0.25 -19.10 0.70
N VAL A 580 -1.11 -20.10 0.90
CA VAL A 580 -2.57 -19.92 1.02
C VAL A 580 -2.90 -19.03 2.21
N LEU A 581 -2.38 -19.37 3.39
CA LEU A 581 -2.62 -18.60 4.61
C LEU A 581 -2.08 -17.17 4.48
N TYR A 582 -0.87 -17.03 3.92
CA TYR A 582 -0.25 -15.73 3.69
C TYR A 582 -1.10 -14.86 2.74
N THR A 583 -1.59 -15.44 1.64
CA THR A 583 -2.43 -14.75 0.65
C THR A 583 -3.79 -14.36 1.25
N GLN A 584 -4.37 -15.20 2.11
CA GLN A 584 -5.60 -14.87 2.84
C GLN A 584 -5.39 -13.69 3.80
N GLN A 585 -4.28 -13.69 4.55
CA GLN A 585 -3.91 -12.61 5.47
C GLN A 585 -3.69 -11.29 4.72
N LEU A 586 -2.86 -11.31 3.67
CA LEU A 586 -2.65 -10.17 2.78
C LEU A 586 -3.99 -9.65 2.22
N GLY A 587 -4.84 -10.59 1.81
CA GLY A 587 -6.19 -10.37 1.29
C GLY A 587 -7.15 -9.64 2.21
N ARG A 588 -6.87 -9.54 3.52
CA ARG A 588 -7.69 -8.76 4.44
C ARG A 588 -7.49 -7.26 4.25
N GLY A 589 -6.34 -6.86 3.71
CA GLY A 589 -6.00 -5.48 3.39
C GLY A 589 -6.14 -5.11 1.92
N THR A 590 -6.49 -6.01 1.01
CA THR A 590 -6.57 -5.72 -0.44
C THR A 590 -7.92 -5.14 -0.89
N ARG A 591 -8.84 -4.91 0.04
CA ARG A 591 -10.10 -4.21 -0.25
C ARG A 591 -9.86 -2.71 -0.34
N LYS A 592 -10.47 -2.06 -1.33
CA LYS A 592 -10.50 -0.61 -1.42
C LYS A 592 -11.31 -0.01 -0.28
N TYR A 593 -10.93 1.18 0.13
CA TYR A 593 -11.66 2.00 1.09
C TYR A 593 -11.41 3.48 0.78
N GLN A 594 -12.33 4.35 1.16
CA GLN A 594 -12.18 5.79 0.93
C GLN A 594 -10.97 6.33 1.71
N GLY A 595 -10.10 7.11 1.05
CA GLY A 595 -8.85 7.63 1.64
C GLY A 595 -7.73 6.60 1.82
N LYS A 596 -7.88 5.38 1.30
CA LYS A 596 -6.85 4.35 1.33
C LYS A 596 -6.05 4.35 0.02
N GLU A 597 -4.90 5.00 0.05
CA GLU A 597 -3.95 5.04 -1.08
C GLU A 597 -3.35 3.66 -1.39
N ALA A 598 -2.87 2.98 -0.33
CA ALA A 598 -2.14 1.73 -0.43
C ALA A 598 -2.36 0.88 0.81
N LEU A 599 -2.21 -0.43 0.62
CA LEU A 599 -2.01 -1.38 1.69
C LEU A 599 -0.53 -1.38 2.08
N ILE A 600 -0.24 -1.00 3.31
CA ILE A 600 1.10 -1.07 3.90
C ILE A 600 1.29 -2.45 4.53
N VAL A 601 2.30 -3.19 4.10
CA VAL A 601 2.64 -4.50 4.68
C VAL A 601 3.99 -4.44 5.36
N ILE A 602 4.02 -4.71 6.66
CA ILE A 602 5.23 -4.84 7.46
C ILE A 602 5.53 -6.33 7.60
N ASP A 603 6.49 -6.81 6.82
CA ASP A 603 6.97 -8.18 6.88
C ASP A 603 8.07 -8.31 7.93
N VAL A 604 7.78 -9.02 9.02
CA VAL A 604 8.78 -9.29 10.06
C VAL A 604 9.59 -10.49 9.63
N VAL A 605 10.76 -10.23 9.05
CA VAL A 605 11.66 -11.26 8.54
C VAL A 605 12.72 -11.56 9.59
N ASP A 606 12.57 -12.71 10.24
CA ASP A 606 13.59 -13.21 11.16
C ASP A 606 14.75 -13.87 10.37
N SER A 607 15.90 -14.10 11.00
CA SER A 607 17.01 -14.83 10.37
C SER A 607 16.74 -16.33 10.37
N TYR A 608 16.22 -16.85 9.26
CA TYR A 608 16.04 -18.29 9.03
C TYR A 608 17.30 -18.93 8.44
N GLY A 609 17.53 -20.22 8.75
CA GLY A 609 18.48 -21.01 7.95
C GLY A 609 18.02 -21.04 6.48
N ALA A 610 18.95 -21.14 5.53
CA ALA A 610 18.67 -21.05 4.09
C ALA A 610 17.59 -22.03 3.58
N ALA A 611 17.27 -23.08 4.35
CA ALA A 611 16.28 -24.10 4.02
C ALA A 611 14.83 -23.79 4.44
N LEU A 612 14.57 -22.83 5.35
CA LEU A 612 13.22 -22.61 5.94
C LEU A 612 12.83 -21.14 5.92
N GLN A 613 12.57 -20.58 4.74
CA GLN A 613 12.12 -19.20 4.60
C GLN A 613 10.59 -19.12 4.54
N PRO A 614 9.92 -18.47 5.51
CA PRO A 614 8.49 -18.18 5.41
C PRO A 614 8.16 -17.27 4.23
N TRP A 615 6.88 -17.26 3.85
CA TRP A 615 6.41 -16.33 2.84
C TRP A 615 6.51 -14.88 3.32
N SER A 616 6.88 -14.02 2.37
CA SER A 616 6.87 -12.56 2.47
C SER A 616 6.12 -12.03 1.24
N VAL A 617 5.76 -10.75 1.24
CA VAL A 617 5.10 -10.15 0.08
C VAL A 617 6.03 -10.20 -1.14
N HIS A 618 7.33 -9.98 -0.94
CA HIS A 618 8.32 -10.02 -2.02
C HIS A 618 8.48 -11.42 -2.62
N SER A 619 8.47 -12.47 -1.81
CA SER A 619 8.52 -13.85 -2.32
C SER A 619 7.20 -14.27 -2.98
N LEU A 620 6.05 -13.76 -2.52
CA LEU A 620 4.73 -14.02 -3.12
C LEU A 620 4.65 -13.50 -4.57
N PHE A 621 5.13 -12.28 -4.82
CA PHE A 621 5.13 -11.66 -6.16
C PHE A 621 6.41 -11.90 -6.95
N ASN A 622 7.40 -12.61 -6.37
CA ASN A 622 8.68 -12.90 -7.00
C ASN A 622 9.47 -11.64 -7.43
N PHE A 623 9.48 -10.61 -6.59
CA PHE A 623 10.30 -9.42 -6.84
C PHE A 623 11.75 -9.67 -6.45
N THR A 624 12.67 -9.28 -7.32
CA THR A 624 14.12 -9.44 -7.12
C THR A 624 14.80 -8.20 -6.56
N SER A 625 14.07 -7.09 -6.42
CA SER A 625 14.54 -5.83 -5.85
C SER A 625 13.66 -5.45 -4.66
N TYR A 626 14.26 -4.81 -3.66
CA TYR A 626 13.58 -4.33 -2.48
C TYR A 626 13.81 -2.82 -2.36
N GLN A 627 12.72 -2.08 -2.17
CA GLN A 627 12.76 -0.68 -1.79
C GLN A 627 11.73 -0.48 -0.68
N PRO A 628 12.13 0.01 0.51
CA PRO A 628 11.19 0.25 1.60
C PRO A 628 10.05 1.16 1.18
N PHE A 629 8.80 0.73 1.43
CA PHE A 629 7.55 1.44 1.14
C PHE A 629 7.30 1.81 -0.34
N ALA A 630 8.08 1.30 -1.30
CA ALA A 630 7.78 1.49 -2.71
C ALA A 630 6.54 0.69 -3.15
N ASN A 631 5.86 1.18 -4.19
CA ASN A 631 4.82 0.40 -4.85
C ASN A 631 5.45 -0.88 -5.43
N LEU A 632 4.91 -2.02 -5.00
CA LEU A 632 5.43 -3.31 -5.42
C LEU A 632 5.12 -3.62 -6.88
N VAL A 633 3.98 -3.13 -7.39
CA VAL A 633 3.60 -3.28 -8.80
C VAL A 633 3.79 -1.94 -9.50
N LYS A 634 4.70 -1.87 -10.47
CA LYS A 634 4.91 -0.69 -11.31
C LYS A 634 3.84 -0.64 -12.38
N THR A 635 2.89 0.29 -12.30
CA THR A 635 1.94 0.53 -13.40
C THR A 635 2.58 1.45 -14.44
N GLU A 636 2.33 1.23 -15.73
CA GLU A 636 2.73 2.15 -16.82
C GLU A 636 2.10 3.56 -16.66
N PHE A 637 1.13 3.69 -15.76
CA PHE A 637 0.44 4.92 -15.39
C PHE A 637 0.84 5.47 -14.00
N ALA A 638 1.77 4.84 -13.26
CA ALA A 638 2.28 5.38 -12.00
C ALA A 638 3.60 6.12 -12.20
N ALA A 639 3.47 7.33 -12.70
CA ALA A 639 4.19 8.44 -12.11
C ALA A 639 3.18 9.53 -11.74
N PRO A 640 2.55 9.48 -10.56
CA PRO A 640 1.91 10.67 -10.00
C PRO A 640 3.00 11.64 -9.57
N ALA A 641 2.92 12.88 -10.04
CA ALA A 641 3.89 13.95 -9.82
C ALA A 641 3.95 14.50 -8.37
N TYR A 642 3.41 13.80 -7.37
CA TYR A 642 3.54 14.19 -5.96
C TYR A 642 3.49 12.95 -5.06
N GLU A 643 4.59 12.21 -4.99
CA GLU A 643 4.79 11.18 -3.97
C GLU A 643 6.17 11.39 -3.35
N ILE A 644 6.23 12.17 -2.27
CA ILE A 644 7.43 12.29 -1.43
C ILE A 644 7.18 11.45 -0.18
N LEU A 645 7.46 10.15 -0.30
CA LEU A 645 8.28 9.51 0.73
C LEU A 645 9.73 9.71 0.31
N ALA A 646 10.24 10.95 0.41
CA ALA A 646 11.68 11.14 0.54
C ALA A 646 12.03 10.71 1.95
N LEU A 647 12.14 9.39 2.15
CA LEU A 647 13.00 8.88 3.20
C LEU A 647 14.43 9.03 2.67
N ASP A 648 14.95 10.25 2.80
CA ASP A 648 16.36 10.50 2.64
C ASP A 648 17.11 9.45 3.49
N HIS A 649 18.00 8.71 2.83
CA HIS A 649 18.99 7.76 3.38
C HIS A 649 18.68 6.25 3.44
N LEU A 650 17.62 5.71 2.83
CA LEU A 650 17.46 4.23 2.69
C LEU A 650 17.73 3.74 1.27
N TRP A 651 18.99 3.84 0.85
CA TRP A 651 19.53 3.11 -0.31
C TRP A 651 20.29 1.88 0.21
N GLU A 652 19.63 0.73 0.33
CA GLU A 652 20.32 -0.56 0.40
C GLU A 652 20.27 -1.21 -0.99
N GLY A 653 21.45 -1.48 -1.54
CA GLY A 653 21.64 -1.87 -2.94
C GLY A 653 20.96 -3.17 -3.34
N GLU A 654 20.88 -3.35 -4.66
CA GLU A 654 20.38 -4.54 -5.35
C GLU A 654 20.92 -5.84 -4.73
N ARG A 655 20.10 -6.55 -3.96
CA ARG A 655 20.29 -7.99 -3.73
C ARG A 655 19.53 -8.73 -4.80
N ARG A 656 20.25 -9.33 -5.77
CA ARG A 656 19.67 -10.33 -6.67
C ARG A 656 19.05 -11.46 -5.85
N ILE A 657 17.74 -11.57 -5.88
CA ILE A 657 17.03 -12.78 -5.49
C ILE A 657 17.00 -13.66 -6.73
N GLU A 658 17.92 -14.62 -6.83
CA GLU A 658 17.74 -15.71 -7.79
C GLU A 658 16.74 -16.69 -7.20
N LYS A 659 15.73 -17.05 -8.01
CA LYS A 659 14.78 -18.12 -7.70
C LYS A 659 15.53 -19.43 -7.60
N ILE A 660 15.86 -19.82 -6.38
CA ILE A 660 16.10 -21.22 -6.10
C ILE A 660 14.71 -21.87 -6.02
N ASN A 661 14.44 -22.80 -6.93
CA ASN A 661 13.27 -23.68 -6.80
C ASN A 661 13.49 -24.52 -5.53
N ILE A 662 12.82 -24.12 -4.45
CA ILE A 662 12.99 -24.67 -3.10
C ILE A 662 12.74 -26.17 -3.11
N PHE A 663 11.86 -26.70 -3.97
CA PHE A 663 11.56 -28.14 -3.96
C PHE A 663 12.64 -29.01 -4.63
N ASN A 664 13.42 -28.49 -5.58
CA ASN A 664 14.62 -29.18 -6.05
C ASN A 664 15.79 -28.97 -5.09
N PHE A 665 15.89 -27.77 -4.51
CA PHE A 665 17.02 -27.40 -3.68
C PHE A 665 16.95 -27.93 -2.24
N GLU A 666 15.77 -27.96 -1.63
CA GLU A 666 15.51 -28.57 -0.32
C GLU A 666 15.60 -30.09 -0.41
N LYS A 667 15.11 -30.69 -1.51
CA LYS A 667 15.28 -32.13 -1.78
C LYS A 667 16.74 -32.51 -2.02
N GLU A 668 17.57 -31.64 -2.59
CA GLU A 668 18.98 -31.94 -2.88
C GLU A 668 19.97 -31.47 -1.80
N PHE A 669 19.67 -30.37 -1.09
CA PHE A 669 20.59 -29.67 -0.20
C PHE A 669 20.00 -29.33 1.18
N GLY A 670 18.72 -29.65 1.45
CA GLY A 670 18.02 -29.27 2.70
C GLY A 670 18.66 -29.81 3.97
N ASP A 671 19.30 -30.99 3.89
CA ASP A 671 20.03 -31.62 5.00
C ASP A 671 21.52 -31.23 5.05
N LEU A 672 21.98 -30.31 4.20
CA LEU A 672 23.37 -29.91 4.08
C LEU A 672 23.61 -28.48 4.61
N LEU A 673 24.72 -28.32 5.32
CA LEU A 673 25.24 -27.05 5.82
C LEU A 673 26.00 -26.33 4.71
N ASN A 674 25.72 -25.05 4.44
CA ASN A 674 26.58 -24.22 3.60
C ASN A 674 27.87 -23.79 4.34
N GLU A 675 28.82 -23.17 3.64
CA GLU A 675 30.11 -22.75 4.23
C GLU A 675 29.99 -21.86 5.48
N GLU A 676 29.02 -20.94 5.48
CA GLU A 676 28.76 -20.04 6.61
C GLU A 676 28.16 -20.81 7.80
N GLN A 677 27.22 -21.73 7.55
CA GLN A 677 26.62 -22.59 8.57
C GLN A 677 27.68 -23.53 9.17
N LEU A 678 28.50 -24.16 8.33
CA LEU A 678 29.60 -25.00 8.79
C LEU A 678 30.58 -24.20 9.66
N ALA A 679 30.98 -23.00 9.24
CA ALA A 679 31.87 -22.15 10.03
C ALA A 679 31.29 -21.81 11.41
N ARG A 680 29.97 -21.56 11.48
CA ARG A 680 29.26 -21.27 12.73
C ARG A 680 29.16 -22.48 13.64
N GLU A 681 28.83 -23.66 13.11
CA GLU A 681 28.77 -24.91 13.88
C GLU A 681 30.14 -25.35 14.41
N LEU A 682 31.21 -24.90 13.75
CA LEU A 682 32.60 -25.12 14.15
C LEU A 682 33.19 -23.97 14.99
N PHE A 683 32.46 -22.87 15.20
CA PHE A 683 32.92 -21.67 15.93
C PHE A 683 34.22 -21.03 15.37
N ILE A 684 34.41 -21.11 14.05
CA ILE A 684 35.56 -20.58 13.29
C ILE A 684 35.11 -19.54 12.23
N SER A 685 36.05 -19.01 11.45
CA SER A 685 35.74 -18.07 10.36
C SER A 685 35.38 -18.80 9.06
N THR A 686 34.50 -18.23 8.25
CA THR A 686 34.17 -18.74 6.91
C THR A 686 35.40 -18.76 6.00
N SER A 687 36.33 -17.82 6.19
CA SER A 687 37.62 -17.79 5.50
C SER A 687 38.45 -19.05 5.81
N THR A 688 38.38 -19.55 7.04
CA THR A 688 39.04 -20.80 7.45
C THR A 688 38.43 -22.00 6.73
N VAL A 689 37.10 -22.08 6.67
CA VAL A 689 36.39 -23.14 5.94
C VAL A 689 36.71 -23.09 4.45
N LYS A 690 36.60 -21.91 3.81
CA LYS A 690 36.97 -21.69 2.41
C LYS A 690 38.41 -22.07 2.10
N ASN A 691 39.34 -21.75 3.01
CA ASN A 691 40.74 -22.16 2.88
C ASN A 691 40.92 -23.68 2.97
N TRP A 692 40.18 -24.36 3.86
CA TRP A 692 40.21 -25.82 3.93
C TRP A 692 39.66 -26.47 2.66
N VAL A 693 38.57 -25.93 2.09
CA VAL A 693 38.02 -26.38 0.81
C VAL A 693 39.01 -26.13 -0.32
N LYS A 694 39.60 -24.94 -0.39
CA LYS A 694 40.58 -24.57 -1.43
C LYS A 694 41.84 -25.42 -1.38
N LYS A 695 42.29 -25.82 -0.18
CA LYS A 695 43.46 -26.70 0.01
C LYS A 695 43.12 -28.19 -0.13
N GLY A 696 41.85 -28.54 -0.30
CA GLY A 696 41.40 -29.95 -0.34
C GLY A 696 41.45 -30.66 1.01
N GLU A 697 41.61 -29.93 2.12
CA GLU A 697 41.63 -30.48 3.48
C GLU A 697 40.23 -30.87 3.98
N VAL A 698 39.19 -30.21 3.45
CA VAL A 698 37.79 -30.53 3.70
C VAL A 698 37.07 -30.54 2.35
N LEU A 699 36.42 -31.65 2.01
CA LEU A 699 35.71 -31.79 0.75
C LEU A 699 34.21 -31.52 0.94
N PRO A 700 33.57 -30.70 0.09
CA PRO A 700 32.13 -30.50 0.16
C PRO A 700 31.39 -31.75 -0.29
N ALA A 701 30.31 -32.12 0.41
CA ALA A 701 29.42 -33.21 0.02
C ALA A 701 28.72 -32.92 -1.31
N LYS A 702 28.31 -31.65 -1.52
CA LYS A 702 27.76 -31.18 -2.80
C LYS A 702 28.23 -29.77 -3.09
N SER A 703 28.26 -29.40 -4.37
CA SER A 703 28.53 -28.04 -4.80
C SER A 703 27.54 -27.61 -5.87
N HIS A 704 27.16 -26.34 -5.86
CA HIS A 704 26.23 -25.75 -6.83
C HIS A 704 26.84 -24.49 -7.44
N ASP A 705 26.76 -24.36 -8.76
CA ASP A 705 27.26 -23.17 -9.45
C ASP A 705 26.21 -22.05 -9.35
N PHE A 706 26.61 -20.89 -8.81
CA PHE A 706 25.74 -19.73 -8.57
C PHE A 706 26.39 -18.49 -9.20
N GLY A 707 25.98 -18.17 -10.43
CA GLY A 707 26.60 -17.13 -11.24
C GLY A 707 28.10 -17.40 -11.48
N LYS A 708 28.98 -16.50 -11.00
CA LYS A 708 30.45 -16.64 -11.10
C LYS A 708 31.09 -17.38 -9.91
N GLN A 709 30.30 -17.78 -8.92
CA GLN A 709 30.78 -18.39 -7.68
C GLN A 709 30.29 -19.83 -7.57
N LYS A 710 31.02 -20.66 -6.81
CA LYS A 710 30.63 -22.03 -6.49
C LYS A 710 30.24 -22.11 -5.02
N LEU A 711 29.02 -22.53 -4.75
CA LEU A 711 28.49 -22.72 -3.40
C LEU A 711 28.81 -24.15 -2.94
N HIS A 712 29.40 -24.27 -1.75
CA HIS A 712 29.83 -25.54 -1.18
C HIS A 712 28.95 -25.93 0.00
N TYR A 713 28.53 -27.20 0.03
CA TYR A 713 27.61 -27.77 1.01
C TYR A 713 28.21 -29.01 1.69
N PHE A 714 27.94 -29.18 2.98
CA PHE A 714 28.55 -30.19 3.85
C PHE A 714 27.47 -30.94 4.63
N SER A 715 27.63 -32.25 4.83
CA SER A 715 26.65 -33.02 5.60
C SER A 715 26.85 -32.88 7.12
N GLN A 716 25.83 -33.22 7.90
CA GLN A 716 25.95 -33.26 9.36
C GLN A 716 26.97 -34.30 9.84
N ASN A 717 27.18 -35.38 9.08
CA ASN A 717 28.24 -36.36 9.36
C ASN A 717 29.63 -35.74 9.18
N GLN A 718 29.81 -34.95 8.11
CA GLN A 718 31.07 -34.23 7.86
C GLN A 718 31.35 -33.20 8.95
N LEU A 719 30.33 -32.56 9.54
CA LEU A 719 30.53 -31.67 10.69
C LEU A 719 31.25 -32.39 11.84
N SER A 720 30.80 -33.60 12.20
CA SER A 720 31.38 -34.42 13.27
C SER A 720 32.80 -34.87 12.92
N GLU A 721 33.04 -35.28 11.68
CA GLU A 721 34.36 -35.67 11.17
C GLU A 721 35.34 -34.48 11.17
N ILE A 722 34.89 -33.30 10.76
CA ILE A 722 35.69 -32.06 10.76
C ILE A 722 36.00 -31.67 12.21
N LYS A 723 35.04 -31.78 13.14
CA LYS A 723 35.29 -31.52 14.56
C LYS A 723 36.38 -32.43 15.11
N HIS A 724 36.34 -33.73 14.81
CA HIS A 724 37.34 -34.68 15.28
C HIS A 724 38.71 -34.49 14.60
N SER A 725 38.74 -34.37 13.28
CA SER A 725 39.98 -34.25 12.50
C SER A 725 40.71 -32.93 12.72
N LYS A 726 39.97 -31.82 12.94
CA LYS A 726 40.54 -30.50 13.25
C LYS A 726 40.66 -30.24 14.74
N ASN A 727 40.35 -31.23 15.59
CA ASN A 727 40.41 -31.15 17.05
C ASN A 727 39.66 -29.92 17.62
N ILE A 728 38.41 -29.72 17.18
CA ILE A 728 37.58 -28.58 17.55
C ILE A 728 36.77 -28.93 18.79
N LYS A 729 37.03 -28.21 19.89
CA LYS A 729 36.32 -28.34 21.17
C LYS A 729 34.82 -28.14 21.02
N GLU A 730 34.03 -29.00 21.67
CA GLU A 730 32.57 -28.87 21.75
C GLU A 730 32.19 -27.69 22.65
N ARG A 731 31.25 -26.86 22.20
CA ARG A 731 30.81 -25.66 22.91
C ARG A 731 29.30 -25.70 23.09
N THR A 732 28.85 -25.63 24.33
CA THR A 732 27.44 -25.68 24.72
C THR A 732 27.01 -24.38 25.41
N ASP A 733 25.72 -24.26 25.69
CA ASP A 733 25.21 -23.16 26.52
C ASP A 733 25.82 -23.21 27.93
N ASP A 734 26.11 -24.42 28.44
CA ASP A 734 26.77 -24.64 29.73
C ASP A 734 28.21 -24.12 29.77
N THR A 735 29.00 -24.41 28.73
CA THR A 735 30.41 -23.99 28.63
C THR A 735 30.59 -22.54 28.18
N ARG A 736 29.51 -21.82 27.83
CA ARG A 736 29.59 -20.50 27.18
C ARG A 736 30.46 -19.48 27.93
N ARG A 737 30.35 -19.46 29.25
CA ARG A 737 31.14 -18.56 30.12
C ARG A 737 32.62 -18.91 30.07
N ASP A 738 32.96 -20.18 30.18
CA ASP A 738 34.35 -20.63 30.19
C ASP A 738 34.97 -20.50 28.78
N ASP A 739 34.19 -20.72 27.72
CA ASP A 739 34.60 -20.48 26.33
C ASP A 739 34.86 -19.00 26.03
N PHE A 740 34.14 -18.09 26.72
CA PHE A 740 34.39 -16.65 26.67
C PHE A 740 35.72 -16.30 27.33
N PHE A 741 35.97 -16.77 28.54
CA PHE A 741 37.25 -16.52 29.22
C PHE A 741 38.44 -17.19 28.52
N GLU A 742 38.30 -18.42 28.01
CA GLU A 742 39.32 -19.08 27.18
C GLU A 742 39.63 -18.25 25.93
N PHE A 743 38.63 -17.63 25.32
CA PHE A 743 38.84 -16.74 24.18
C PHE A 743 39.63 -15.49 24.54
N LEU A 744 39.40 -14.91 25.72
CA LEU A 744 40.18 -13.76 26.21
C LEU A 744 41.62 -14.17 26.56
N GLU A 745 41.81 -15.35 27.16
CA GLU A 745 43.13 -15.86 27.58
C GLU A 745 44.08 -16.17 26.42
N LYS A 746 43.56 -16.38 25.19
CA LYS A 746 44.39 -16.57 23.99
C LYS A 746 45.26 -15.37 23.63
N ARG A 747 44.94 -14.17 24.15
CA ARG A 747 45.73 -12.93 23.98
C ARG A 747 46.16 -12.62 22.54
N ASP A 748 45.34 -13.04 21.57
CA ASP A 748 45.60 -12.83 20.14
C ASP A 748 45.25 -11.39 19.75
N TYR A 749 46.24 -10.51 19.86
CA TYR A 749 46.13 -9.08 19.58
C TYR A 749 47.07 -8.66 18.46
N ALA A 750 46.60 -8.76 17.21
CA ALA A 750 47.25 -8.05 16.10
C ALA A 750 47.21 -6.53 16.33
N PHE A 751 46.01 -6.04 16.67
CA PHE A 751 45.68 -4.65 17.01
C PHE A 751 44.96 -4.56 18.36
N SER A 752 44.96 -3.38 19.00
CA SER A 752 44.32 -3.13 20.30
C SER A 752 42.79 -3.24 20.30
N TYR A 753 42.16 -3.42 19.13
CA TYR A 753 40.72 -3.30 18.93
C TYR A 753 39.89 -4.11 19.94
N LYS A 754 40.23 -5.39 20.15
CA LYS A 754 39.51 -6.26 21.11
C LYS A 754 39.54 -5.72 22.54
N ILE A 755 40.69 -5.18 22.96
CA ILE A 755 40.92 -4.63 24.30
C ILE A 755 40.03 -3.42 24.50
N VAL A 756 40.13 -2.44 23.59
CA VAL A 756 39.40 -1.18 23.67
C VAL A 756 37.90 -1.39 23.55
N PHE A 757 37.47 -2.31 22.68
CA PHE A 757 36.06 -2.67 22.55
C PHE A 757 35.48 -3.23 23.84
N LEU A 758 36.12 -4.22 24.48
CA LEU A 758 35.60 -4.80 25.72
C LEU A 758 35.56 -3.81 26.87
N LEU A 759 36.60 -2.99 27.03
CA LEU A 759 36.63 -1.96 28.07
C LEU A 759 35.53 -0.91 27.85
N SER A 760 35.36 -0.46 26.60
CA SER A 760 34.29 0.49 26.24
C SER A 760 32.91 -0.13 26.49
N PHE A 761 32.73 -1.38 26.07
CA PHE A 761 31.47 -2.10 26.14
C PHE A 761 31.03 -2.36 27.59
N ILE A 762 31.92 -2.85 28.44
CA ILE A 762 31.63 -3.09 29.87
C ILE A 762 31.36 -1.77 30.60
N SER A 763 32.07 -0.69 30.25
CA SER A 763 31.91 0.60 30.92
C SER A 763 30.57 1.30 30.62
N GLU A 764 29.94 0.97 29.49
CA GLU A 764 28.70 1.61 29.03
C GLU A 764 27.46 0.71 29.13
N CYS A 765 27.67 -0.54 29.51
CA CYS A 765 26.65 -1.57 29.67
C CYS A 765 25.58 -1.17 30.71
N ASN A 766 24.31 -1.26 30.33
CA ASN A 766 23.19 -1.10 31.26
C ASN A 766 22.97 -2.39 32.11
N ALA A 767 21.97 -2.39 32.99
CA ALA A 767 21.66 -3.53 33.85
C ALA A 767 21.24 -4.81 33.07
N GLN A 768 20.90 -4.67 31.79
CA GLN A 768 20.44 -5.73 30.90
C GLN A 768 21.57 -6.29 30.02
N GLY A 769 22.80 -5.77 30.11
CA GLY A 769 23.90 -6.23 29.27
C GLY A 769 24.02 -5.50 27.92
N GLU A 770 23.35 -4.35 27.78
CA GLU A 770 23.16 -3.67 26.50
C GLU A 770 23.82 -2.28 26.46
N VAL A 771 24.27 -1.88 25.27
CA VAL A 771 24.88 -0.57 24.99
C VAL A 771 24.37 -0.03 23.65
N GLU A 772 23.97 1.24 23.60
CA GLU A 772 23.68 1.91 22.34
C GLU A 772 24.96 2.00 21.48
N LEU A 773 24.90 1.54 20.23
CA LEU A 773 26.04 1.48 19.33
C LEU A 773 26.68 2.86 19.11
N THR A 774 25.89 3.93 19.04
CA THR A 774 26.41 5.31 18.95
C THR A 774 27.30 5.63 20.15
N LYS A 775 26.82 5.33 21.36
CA LYS A 775 27.54 5.57 22.61
C LYS A 775 28.82 4.74 22.70
N LEU A 776 28.73 3.46 22.30
CA LEU A 776 29.87 2.55 22.23
C LEU A 776 30.93 3.04 21.24
N ALA A 777 30.51 3.48 20.05
CA ALA A 777 31.38 4.00 19.01
C ALA A 777 32.08 5.29 19.44
N VAL A 778 31.38 6.22 20.10
CA VAL A 778 31.96 7.45 20.65
C VAL A 778 33.00 7.14 21.72
N LYS A 779 32.72 6.22 22.65
CA LYS A 779 33.70 5.81 23.68
C LYS A 779 34.94 5.18 23.05
N TYR A 780 34.74 4.29 22.09
CA TYR A 780 35.80 3.65 21.33
C TYR A 780 36.65 4.67 20.56
N GLN A 781 36.01 5.66 19.92
CA GLN A 781 36.66 6.77 19.21
C GLN A 781 37.51 7.65 20.14
N ASN A 782 36.91 8.07 21.26
CA ASN A 782 37.56 8.94 22.24
C ASN A 782 38.85 8.34 22.78
N PHE A 783 38.88 7.03 23.03
CA PHE A 783 40.08 6.33 23.48
C PHE A 783 41.25 6.53 22.50
N TYR A 784 41.04 6.28 21.21
CA TYR A 784 42.09 6.44 20.19
C TYR A 784 42.46 7.91 19.93
N GLN A 785 41.50 8.83 20.05
CA GLN A 785 41.77 10.27 19.95
C GLN A 785 42.68 10.75 21.09
N GLN A 786 42.46 10.29 22.32
CA GLN A 786 43.32 10.62 23.46
C GLN A 786 44.75 10.11 23.26
N LEU A 787 44.91 8.88 22.77
CA LEU A 787 46.23 8.34 22.43
C LEU A 787 46.93 9.17 21.35
N HIS A 788 46.20 9.54 20.29
CA HIS A 788 46.73 10.38 19.23
C HIS A 788 47.12 11.77 19.74
N GLN A 789 46.31 12.39 20.61
CA GLN A 789 46.62 13.69 21.21
C GLN A 789 47.88 13.64 22.08
N LYS A 790 48.05 12.58 22.87
CA LYS A 790 49.16 12.44 23.81
C LYS A 790 50.47 11.99 23.15
N HIS A 791 50.39 11.14 22.13
CA HIS A 791 51.57 10.45 21.56
C HIS A 791 51.76 10.65 20.06
N GLY A 792 50.89 11.41 19.39
CA GLY A 792 50.94 11.64 17.93
C GLY A 792 50.56 10.44 17.08
N LYS A 793 50.11 9.34 17.70
CA LYS A 793 49.68 8.09 17.06
C LYS A 793 48.68 7.36 17.97
N ALA A 794 47.70 6.71 17.36
CA ALA A 794 46.68 5.92 18.06
C ALA A 794 47.05 4.43 18.13
N GLU A 795 47.89 3.95 17.21
CA GLU A 795 48.21 2.53 17.03
C GLU A 795 49.55 2.30 16.27
N LYS A 796 49.96 1.04 16.07
CA LYS A 796 51.09 0.59 15.26
C LYS A 796 51.06 1.16 13.83
N PRO A 797 52.23 1.24 13.17
CA PRO A 797 52.32 1.66 11.77
C PRO A 797 51.35 0.89 10.86
N ASN A 798 50.78 1.56 9.86
CA ASN A 798 49.78 1.06 8.90
C ASN A 798 48.36 0.84 9.46
N ASN A 799 48.10 1.17 10.72
CA ASN A 799 46.73 1.15 11.23
C ASN A 799 45.92 2.34 10.68
N PRO A 800 44.72 2.13 10.12
CA PRO A 800 43.86 3.21 9.63
C PRO A 800 43.47 4.26 10.66
N LEU A 801 43.48 3.93 11.96
CA LEU A 801 43.13 4.86 13.05
C LEU A 801 44.24 5.87 13.37
N ASN A 802 45.43 5.72 12.77
CA ASN A 802 46.47 6.76 12.85
C ASN A 802 46.20 7.94 11.92
N ASP A 803 45.26 7.82 10.99
CA ASP A 803 44.82 8.91 10.13
C ASP A 803 43.71 9.70 10.85
N LEU A 804 43.97 10.96 11.21
CA LEU A 804 43.02 11.83 11.90
C LEU A 804 41.71 12.03 11.12
N THR A 805 41.74 11.98 9.78
CA THR A 805 40.52 12.12 8.97
C THR A 805 39.57 10.96 9.20
N ARG A 806 40.11 9.74 9.26
CA ARG A 806 39.36 8.50 9.54
C ARG A 806 39.00 8.38 11.01
N LEU A 807 39.91 8.78 11.90
CA LEU A 807 39.67 8.73 13.34
C LEU A 807 38.56 9.69 13.77
N ASN A 808 38.40 10.83 13.08
CA ASN A 808 37.34 11.80 13.37
C ASN A 808 36.03 11.52 12.61
N ASP A 809 36.00 10.56 11.67
CA ASP A 809 34.78 10.12 11.00
C ASP A 809 34.05 9.05 11.84
N THR A 810 33.00 9.48 12.56
CA THR A 810 32.18 8.59 13.40
C THR A 810 31.51 7.46 12.61
N ALA A 811 31.17 7.67 11.33
CA ALA A 811 30.61 6.62 10.48
C ALA A 811 31.68 5.58 10.12
N TYR A 812 32.91 6.02 9.84
CA TYR A 812 34.05 5.12 9.67
C TYR A 812 34.33 4.31 10.92
N ILE A 813 34.37 4.94 12.10
CA ILE A 813 34.61 4.25 13.37
C ILE A 813 33.54 3.21 13.65
N THR A 814 32.27 3.55 13.45
CA THR A 814 31.15 2.62 13.65
C THR A 814 31.27 1.40 12.74
N ARG A 815 31.58 1.61 11.45
CA ARG A 815 31.85 0.51 10.50
C ARG A 815 33.06 -0.32 10.91
N SER A 816 34.15 0.33 11.33
CA SER A 816 35.37 -0.34 11.77
C SER A 816 35.12 -1.19 13.01
N LEU A 817 34.43 -0.67 14.02
CA LEU A 817 34.10 -1.37 15.26
C LEU A 817 33.26 -2.61 14.99
N LEU A 818 32.21 -2.49 14.16
CA LEU A 818 31.35 -3.60 13.78
C LEU A 818 32.11 -4.68 12.99
N ALA A 819 32.95 -4.29 12.04
CA ALA A 819 33.75 -5.21 11.24
C ALA A 819 34.86 -5.90 12.05
N ASN A 820 35.56 -5.15 12.92
CA ASN A 820 36.59 -5.68 13.80
C ASN A 820 36.78 -4.70 14.98
N PRO A 821 36.36 -5.06 16.20
CA PRO A 821 36.38 -6.44 16.69
C PRO A 821 35.01 -7.11 16.89
N PHE A 822 33.89 -6.40 16.81
CA PHE A 822 32.56 -6.91 17.19
C PHE A 822 32.21 -8.24 16.51
N GLU A 823 32.40 -8.35 15.19
CA GLU A 823 32.13 -9.57 14.40
C GLU A 823 32.79 -10.84 15.01
N LYS A 824 33.97 -10.71 15.64
CA LYS A 824 34.67 -11.84 16.27
C LYS A 824 34.00 -12.34 17.54
N PHE A 825 33.42 -11.43 18.31
CA PHE A 825 32.65 -11.76 19.51
C PHE A 825 31.27 -12.29 19.12
N GLU A 826 30.65 -11.71 18.09
CA GLU A 826 29.34 -12.12 17.58
C GLU A 826 29.35 -13.55 17.03
N ARG A 827 30.33 -13.89 16.19
CA ARG A 827 30.47 -15.25 15.63
C ARG A 827 30.64 -16.33 16.71
N LYS A 828 31.29 -16.00 17.81
CA LYS A 828 31.48 -16.91 18.95
C LYS A 828 30.30 -16.90 19.92
N ARG A 829 29.23 -16.16 19.59
CA ARG A 829 27.99 -16.03 20.36
C ARG A 829 28.25 -15.47 21.76
N PHE A 830 29.10 -14.45 21.85
CA PHE A 830 29.35 -13.72 23.10
C PHE A 830 28.57 -12.41 23.17
N VAL A 831 28.34 -11.79 22.02
CA VAL A 831 27.58 -10.54 21.88
C VAL A 831 26.70 -10.62 20.62
N TYR A 832 25.73 -9.74 20.50
CA TYR A 832 24.92 -9.55 19.29
C TYR A 832 24.65 -8.07 19.07
N HIS A 833 24.28 -7.71 17.84
CA HIS A 833 23.93 -6.33 17.46
C HIS A 833 22.50 -6.30 16.95
N ALA A 834 21.62 -5.55 17.61
CA ALA A 834 20.27 -5.24 17.17
C ALA A 834 20.30 -3.97 16.29
N LYS A 835 20.46 -4.15 14.97
CA LYS A 835 20.63 -3.05 13.99
C LYS A 835 19.50 -2.02 14.06
N ASP A 836 18.25 -2.49 14.10
CA ASP A 836 17.07 -1.63 14.10
C ASP A 836 16.88 -0.84 15.42
N LEU A 837 17.46 -1.33 16.52
CA LEU A 837 17.51 -0.60 17.80
C LEU A 837 18.81 0.18 17.98
N ASN A 838 19.78 -0.01 17.07
CA ASN A 838 21.14 0.51 17.21
C ASN A 838 21.78 0.13 18.56
N ILE A 839 21.61 -1.13 19.00
CA ILE A 839 22.09 -1.64 20.31
C ILE A 839 23.02 -2.85 20.13
N VAL A 840 24.12 -2.88 20.85
CA VAL A 840 25.00 -4.05 21.02
C VAL A 840 24.80 -4.63 22.42
N ALA A 841 24.70 -5.95 22.55
CA ALA A 841 24.40 -6.59 23.84
C ALA A 841 25.15 -7.92 24.02
N PHE A 842 25.41 -8.30 25.28
CA PHE A 842 25.93 -9.63 25.60
C PHE A 842 24.91 -10.72 25.26
N ASP A 843 25.38 -11.88 24.81
CA ASP A 843 24.53 -13.07 24.65
C ASP A 843 23.80 -13.37 25.99
N PRO A 844 22.48 -13.62 26.00
CA PRO A 844 21.72 -13.75 27.23
C PRO A 844 22.22 -14.87 28.15
N VAL A 845 22.64 -16.01 27.57
CA VAL A 845 23.16 -17.16 28.34
C VAL A 845 24.52 -16.80 28.95
N LEU A 846 25.35 -16.06 28.20
CA LEU A 846 26.60 -15.54 28.75
C LEU A 846 26.33 -14.51 29.86
N TRP A 847 25.42 -13.56 29.63
CA TRP A 847 25.11 -12.48 30.57
C TRP A 847 24.62 -13.01 31.92
N GLU A 848 23.71 -13.99 31.93
CA GLU A 848 23.23 -14.64 33.16
C GLU A 848 24.36 -15.29 33.98
N LYS A 849 25.48 -15.64 33.33
CA LYS A 849 26.63 -16.31 33.94
C LYS A 849 27.78 -15.36 34.29
N LEU A 850 27.69 -14.08 33.92
CA LEU A 850 28.68 -13.07 34.26
C LEU A 850 28.32 -12.39 35.58
N THR A 851 29.14 -12.63 36.61
CA THR A 851 28.99 -11.99 37.92
C THR A 851 29.80 -10.67 37.98
N PRO A 852 29.56 -9.79 38.97
CA PRO A 852 30.39 -8.60 39.18
C PRO A 852 31.89 -8.90 39.24
N GLU A 853 32.30 -10.03 39.85
CA GLU A 853 33.70 -10.46 39.89
C GLU A 853 34.24 -10.82 38.49
N CYS A 854 33.38 -11.33 37.60
CA CYS A 854 33.74 -11.60 36.21
C CYS A 854 34.07 -10.30 35.47
N PHE A 855 33.30 -9.23 35.66
CA PHE A 855 33.59 -7.92 35.06
C PHE A 855 34.89 -7.32 35.56
N GLU A 856 35.15 -7.42 36.86
CA GLU A 856 36.43 -7.00 37.45
C GLU A 856 37.61 -7.81 36.89
N ARG A 857 37.44 -9.12 36.70
CA ARG A 857 38.45 -9.97 36.05
C ARG A 857 38.71 -9.53 34.61
N ILE A 858 37.67 -9.30 33.81
CA ILE A 858 37.81 -8.86 32.42
C ILE A 858 38.50 -7.50 32.36
N LYS A 859 38.09 -6.55 33.21
CA LYS A 859 38.67 -5.21 33.27
C LYS A 859 40.16 -5.25 33.60
N LYS A 860 40.54 -5.94 34.69
CA LYS A 860 41.96 -6.10 35.07
C LYS A 860 42.79 -6.75 33.96
N GLN A 861 42.25 -7.79 33.32
CA GLN A 861 42.94 -8.45 32.22
C GLN A 861 43.14 -7.51 31.03
N MET A 862 42.08 -6.84 30.57
CA MET A 862 42.15 -5.94 29.41
C MET A 862 43.04 -4.71 29.68
N GLU A 863 43.02 -4.15 30.89
CA GLU A 863 43.91 -3.04 31.27
C GLU A 863 45.38 -3.47 31.26
N GLN A 864 45.70 -4.66 31.81
CA GLN A 864 47.06 -5.19 31.78
C GLN A 864 47.50 -5.51 30.35
N ASP A 865 46.66 -6.18 29.57
CA ASP A 865 46.93 -6.52 28.17
C ASP A 865 47.09 -5.24 27.32
N GLY A 866 46.35 -4.18 27.63
CA GLY A 866 46.50 -2.84 27.07
C GLY A 866 47.88 -2.25 27.37
N LYS A 867 48.27 -2.19 28.64
CA LYS A 867 49.61 -1.71 29.07
C LYS A 867 50.73 -2.47 28.36
N ASP A 868 50.64 -3.80 28.29
CA ASP A 868 51.63 -4.65 27.63
C ASP A 868 51.64 -4.43 26.11
N TYR A 869 50.47 -4.24 25.49
CA TYR A 869 50.34 -4.02 24.05
C TYR A 869 50.92 -2.67 23.62
N PHE A 870 50.48 -1.58 24.25
CA PHE A 870 50.90 -0.22 23.92
C PHE A 870 52.35 0.06 24.35
N GLY A 871 52.79 -0.55 25.45
CA GLY A 871 54.17 -0.47 25.92
C GLY A 871 55.20 -0.97 24.87
N LYS A 872 54.84 -1.95 24.04
CA LYS A 872 55.72 -2.50 22.98
C LYS A 872 56.12 -1.48 21.91
N PHE A 873 55.41 -0.36 21.76
CA PHE A 873 55.75 0.69 20.79
C PHE A 873 55.77 2.10 21.38
N GLY A 874 56.00 2.19 22.70
CA GLY A 874 56.28 3.44 23.41
C GLY A 874 55.07 4.34 23.63
N VAL A 875 53.87 3.75 23.78
CA VAL A 875 52.63 4.47 24.09
C VAL A 875 52.17 4.08 25.49
N GLU A 876 51.80 5.07 26.31
CA GLU A 876 51.27 4.82 27.64
C GLU A 876 49.77 4.54 27.55
N PHE A 877 49.33 3.40 28.09
CA PHE A 877 47.91 3.07 28.20
C PHE A 877 47.30 3.86 29.36
N VAL A 878 46.40 4.80 29.03
CA VAL A 878 45.73 5.70 29.98
C VAL A 878 44.31 5.23 30.26
#